data_AF-A0A0K2YLG0-F1
#
_entry.id   AF-A0A0K2YLG0-F1
#
_cell.length_a   1.000
_cell.length_b   1.000
_cell.length_c   1.000
_cell.angle_alpha   90.00
_cell.angle_beta   90.00
_cell.angle_gamma   90.00
#
_symmetry.space_group_name_H-M   'P 1'
#
loop_
_entity.id
_entity.type
_entity.pdbx_description
1 polymer ?
#
loop_
_entity_poly.entity_id
_entity_poly.type
_entity_poly.pdbx_seq_one_letter_code
_entity_poly.pdbx_strand_id
1 'polypeptide(L)'
;MADKEPEDDPSATPDNDPSATRAAKPTAPAAAPTTPSESESGRISGRRSRSQRSRGTVRRRIGAGLVEVPAVASPDPATVVMANPVVVVDKRYCWKCGTAVGRGGLEDASGTCPTCGAGFDFTPRLAKGDIVAGQYEVQGCIAHGGLGWIYLAIDRNVSDRWVVLKGLLHAGDSDAQAVALAERQFLAEVEHPSIVRIYNFVEHPQSDGSTVGFIVMEYVGGHSLRDLLRARAKRDRLPVEQAVAYVLEVLPALEHLHSIGLAYNDLKPENIMITDDQVKLIDLGAVAGLEDFGYLYGTPGYQAPEILRTGPTVASDIYTVGRTLAALCLTLPSEKGRYRAGIPDPEDAPALAEYESLYRFLLRATDSEPERRFADTATTAGQLTGVLREVLAKQTGDERPGMSEVFSPGRTVFGTDWAVRGTDVYADGRRHEEVVSARDIVAALSVPLVDPTDPSSGLIAATVHAEPEQTLDAIRLARAKGLDIGVAGTPGHTTEIAFAEARALLDLGDPEAAGHVLDTVALPKGGNWRVDWYRGMVALLGGEYEAAMTNFDATLAALPGEIAPKLALAATAELILQDWHTDDPEQWRAFAEKYYRIVWRTDRGVVSAAFGLSRQLADRGDIAGAVLALDQIPATSRLYATAQMTAALTRLSGVPIPDLDEAALRDAARRIERLPPEEGRVPQMRAVVLGTALDWVRSGHTADLTAGPILGAEFTEHGLRTGTEAALRTLARNTSDPRHRNELVDLANRVRPRTWW
;
A
#
# COMPACT_ATOMS: atom_id res chain seq x y z
N MET A 1 57.63 -20.87 -1.47
CA MET A 1 57.63 -21.97 -2.44
C MET A 1 57.26 -21.42 -3.82
N ALA A 2 58.18 -21.17 -4.74
CA ALA A 2 59.55 -20.64 -4.66
C ALA A 2 60.10 -20.65 -6.08
N ASP A 3 60.65 -19.52 -6.53
CA ASP A 3 61.82 -19.41 -7.40
C ASP A 3 62.10 -17.89 -7.52
N LYS A 4 63.29 -17.34 -7.31
CA LYS A 4 64.58 -17.87 -6.84
C LYS A 4 65.46 -16.64 -6.52
N GLU A 5 66.19 -16.69 -5.41
CA GLU A 5 67.26 -15.79 -4.94
C GLU A 5 68.45 -15.67 -5.94
N PRO A 6 69.43 -14.73 -5.80
CA PRO A 6 70.13 -14.40 -4.54
C PRO A 6 70.61 -12.95 -4.30
N GLU A 7 71.16 -12.82 -3.08
CA GLU A 7 71.72 -11.72 -2.29
C GLU A 7 72.91 -10.94 -2.89
N ASP A 8 73.10 -9.69 -2.43
CA ASP A 8 74.37 -9.20 -1.88
C ASP A 8 74.20 -7.84 -1.11
N ASP A 9 74.72 -7.82 0.12
CA ASP A 9 74.87 -6.72 1.12
C ASP A 9 76.12 -5.82 0.74
N PRO A 10 76.60 -4.74 1.44
CA PRO A 10 76.31 -4.31 2.81
C PRO A 10 76.29 -2.79 3.17
N SER A 11 75.73 -2.56 4.36
CA SER A 11 75.94 -1.50 5.39
C SER A 11 76.86 -0.29 5.14
N ALA A 12 76.38 0.91 5.53
CA ALA A 12 77.12 1.90 6.36
C ALA A 12 76.21 3.06 6.85
N THR A 13 76.13 3.27 8.18
CA THR A 13 75.76 4.54 8.84
C THR A 13 77.05 5.34 9.16
N PRO A 14 77.01 6.67 9.44
CA PRO A 14 76.73 7.15 10.81
C PRO A 14 76.12 8.58 10.98
N ASP A 15 75.47 8.76 12.14
CA ASP A 15 75.43 9.89 13.11
C ASP A 15 75.49 11.38 12.69
N ASN A 16 74.52 12.18 13.16
CA ASN A 16 74.67 13.05 14.36
C ASN A 16 73.50 14.05 14.54
N ASP A 17 73.01 14.12 15.78
CA ASP A 17 72.23 15.21 16.40
C ASP A 17 73.15 15.88 17.47
N PRO A 18 73.10 17.19 17.79
CA PRO A 18 72.18 17.63 18.87
C PRO A 18 71.74 19.13 18.93
N SER A 19 70.50 19.31 19.39
CA SER A 19 70.00 20.30 20.41
C SER A 19 70.04 21.85 20.18
N ALA A 20 68.88 22.52 20.37
CA ALA A 20 68.60 23.46 21.50
C ALA A 20 67.31 24.34 21.34
N THR A 21 66.35 24.17 22.29
CA THR A 21 65.43 25.14 22.98
C THR A 21 64.76 26.33 22.22
N ARG A 22 63.45 26.66 22.36
CA ARG A 22 62.71 27.06 23.60
C ARG A 22 61.22 27.45 23.29
N ALA A 23 60.28 27.12 24.22
CA ALA A 23 58.98 27.79 24.61
C ALA A 23 57.81 27.94 23.57
N ALA A 24 56.49 27.88 23.87
CA ALA A 24 55.62 27.78 25.05
C ALA A 24 54.16 27.30 24.69
N LYS A 25 53.37 26.88 25.71
CA LYS A 25 51.93 26.48 25.70
C LYS A 25 50.95 27.66 25.90
N PRO A 26 49.61 27.49 25.67
CA PRO A 26 48.64 27.29 26.78
C PRO A 26 47.47 26.30 26.45
N THR A 27 47.22 25.25 27.25
CA THR A 27 46.15 25.02 28.29
C THR A 27 44.71 24.71 27.84
N ALA A 28 44.21 23.54 28.23
CA ALA A 28 42.80 23.22 28.52
C ALA A 28 42.75 22.36 29.80
N PRO A 29 41.75 22.53 30.71
CA PRO A 29 41.76 21.88 32.02
C PRO A 29 40.99 20.56 32.06
N ALA A 30 41.37 19.76 33.06
CA ALA A 30 40.97 18.39 33.35
C ALA A 30 39.88 18.30 34.43
N ALA A 31 39.23 17.14 34.53
CA ALA A 31 38.80 16.58 35.81
C ALA A 31 38.65 15.05 35.72
N ALA A 32 39.12 14.36 36.75
CA ALA A 32 39.02 12.92 36.98
C ALA A 32 38.39 12.68 38.39
N PRO A 33 38.29 11.45 38.93
CA PRO A 33 37.03 10.71 39.12
C PRO A 33 36.68 10.41 40.61
N THR A 34 35.45 10.02 40.94
CA THR A 34 35.13 9.33 42.22
C THR A 34 33.83 8.51 42.17
N THR A 35 33.87 7.35 42.84
CA THR A 35 32.84 6.33 43.10
C THR A 35 31.85 6.70 44.25
N PRO A 36 30.79 5.89 44.51
CA PRO A 36 29.48 6.37 44.98
C PRO A 36 29.20 6.18 46.48
N SER A 37 28.24 6.94 47.04
CA SER A 37 27.55 6.61 48.30
C SER A 37 26.14 7.23 48.44
N GLU A 38 25.21 6.34 48.80
CA GLU A 38 23.89 6.37 49.46
C GLU A 38 23.17 7.66 49.97
N SER A 39 21.85 7.45 50.18
CA SER A 39 20.80 8.18 50.94
C SER A 39 19.76 8.91 50.06
N GLU A 40 18.44 8.89 50.29
CA GLU A 40 17.60 8.31 51.34
C GLU A 40 16.14 8.27 50.84
N SER A 41 15.39 7.26 51.27
CA SER A 41 14.01 6.98 50.91
C SER A 41 12.99 7.75 51.75
N GLY A 42 12.12 8.55 51.13
CA GLY A 42 10.91 9.11 51.74
C GLY A 42 9.65 8.33 51.36
N ARG A 43 9.04 7.63 52.33
CA ARG A 43 7.76 6.91 52.19
C ARG A 43 6.57 7.87 52.19
N ILE A 44 5.64 7.70 51.25
CA ILE A 44 4.24 8.14 51.40
C ILE A 44 3.33 6.93 51.24
N SER A 45 2.59 6.62 52.29
CA SER A 45 1.60 5.54 52.33
C SER A 45 0.33 5.93 51.60
N GLY A 46 -0.06 5.17 50.57
CA GLY A 46 -1.36 5.25 49.91
C GLY A 46 -2.00 3.87 49.84
N ARG A 47 -3.14 3.71 50.53
CA ARG A 47 -4.00 2.52 50.60
C ARG A 47 -4.14 1.78 49.26
N ARG A 48 -3.85 0.47 49.24
CA ARG A 48 -4.29 -0.45 48.18
C ARG A 48 -5.81 -0.61 48.23
N SER A 49 -6.53 0.09 47.36
CA SER A 49 -7.84 -0.37 46.90
C SER A 49 -7.61 -1.41 45.81
N ARG A 50 -7.96 -2.67 46.10
CA ARG A 50 -8.15 -3.69 45.05
C ARG A 50 -9.30 -3.22 44.16
N SER A 51 -9.00 -2.53 43.06
CA SER A 51 -9.94 -2.49 41.94
C SER A 51 -9.79 -3.83 41.23
N GLN A 52 -10.86 -4.61 41.21
CA GLN A 52 -11.02 -5.69 40.24
C GLN A 52 -10.90 -5.05 38.86
N ARG A 53 -9.74 -5.20 38.20
CA ARG A 53 -9.66 -4.99 36.76
C ARG A 53 -10.59 -6.04 36.15
N SER A 54 -11.73 -5.58 35.63
CA SER A 54 -12.47 -6.32 34.62
C SER A 54 -11.46 -6.74 33.55
N ARG A 55 -11.38 -8.04 33.23
CA ARG A 55 -10.60 -8.54 32.09
C ARG A 55 -11.11 -7.82 30.84
N GLY A 56 -10.40 -6.78 30.41
CA GLY A 56 -10.62 -6.14 29.13
C GLY A 56 -10.32 -7.16 28.04
N THR A 57 -11.21 -7.27 27.06
CA THR A 57 -11.02 -8.05 25.85
C THR A 57 -9.68 -7.69 25.22
N VAL A 58 -8.76 -8.66 25.16
CA VAL A 58 -7.46 -8.50 24.49
C VAL A 58 -7.76 -8.24 23.01
N ARG A 59 -7.38 -7.07 22.50
CA ARG A 59 -7.51 -6.72 21.07
C ARG A 59 -6.17 -7.01 20.41
N ARG A 60 -6.19 -7.71 19.26
CA ARG A 60 -5.00 -8.03 18.47
C ARG A 60 -4.89 -7.05 17.31
N ARG A 61 -3.66 -6.67 16.95
CA ARG A 61 -3.37 -5.92 15.72
C ARG A 61 -2.86 -6.86 14.64
N ILE A 62 -3.48 -6.84 13.46
CA ILE A 62 -3.11 -7.62 12.27
C ILE A 62 -3.03 -6.71 11.04
N GLY A 63 -2.50 -7.24 9.93
CA GLY A 63 -2.41 -6.50 8.66
C GLY A 63 -1.42 -5.35 8.75
N ALA A 64 -0.13 -5.69 8.92
CA ALA A 64 0.95 -4.75 9.20
C ALA A 64 0.75 -3.91 10.48
N GLY A 65 -0.04 -4.43 11.43
CA GLY A 65 -0.34 -3.77 12.70
C GLY A 65 -1.35 -2.62 12.60
N LEU A 66 -2.04 -2.49 11.47
CA LEU A 66 -2.95 -1.38 11.19
C LEU A 66 -4.40 -1.63 11.65
N VAL A 67 -4.83 -2.89 11.75
CA VAL A 67 -6.23 -3.25 12.03
C VAL A 67 -6.36 -3.93 13.38
N GLU A 68 -7.23 -3.39 14.24
CA GLU A 68 -7.61 -4.03 15.50
C GLU A 68 -8.74 -5.04 15.28
N VAL A 69 -8.51 -6.29 15.67
CA VAL A 69 -9.47 -7.38 15.58
C VAL A 69 -9.75 -7.94 16.98
N PRO A 70 -11.01 -8.29 17.30
CA PRO A 70 -11.33 -8.98 18.55
C PRO A 70 -10.59 -10.32 18.63
N ALA A 71 -9.93 -10.60 19.76
CA ALA A 71 -9.38 -11.93 19.98
C ALA A 71 -10.51 -12.97 20.00
N VAL A 72 -10.32 -14.04 19.25
CA VAL A 72 -11.22 -15.19 19.23
C VAL A 72 -10.73 -16.14 20.32
N ALA A 73 -11.57 -16.39 21.34
CA ALA A 73 -11.19 -17.31 22.40
C ALA A 73 -11.11 -18.74 21.86
N SER A 74 -9.98 -19.38 22.13
CA SER A 74 -9.75 -20.78 21.80
C SER A 74 -10.59 -21.66 22.74
N PRO A 75 -11.57 -22.44 22.24
CA PRO A 75 -12.36 -23.32 23.10
C PRO A 75 -11.49 -24.43 23.70
N ASP A 76 -11.90 -24.97 24.85
CA ASP A 76 -11.28 -26.17 25.40
C ASP A 76 -11.42 -27.32 24.37
N PRO A 77 -10.32 -27.97 23.96
CA PRO A 77 -10.35 -29.05 22.96
C PRO A 77 -11.39 -30.13 23.26
N ALA A 78 -11.60 -30.49 24.53
CA ALA A 78 -12.58 -31.50 24.90
C ALA A 78 -14.03 -31.08 24.56
N THR A 79 -14.31 -29.77 24.55
CA THR A 79 -15.65 -29.22 24.30
C THR A 79 -16.02 -29.13 22.83
N VAL A 80 -15.04 -29.22 21.91
CA VAL A 80 -15.31 -29.21 20.46
C VAL A 80 -15.70 -30.58 19.91
N VAL A 81 -15.57 -31.64 20.71
CA VAL A 81 -15.98 -32.99 20.31
C VAL A 81 -17.50 -33.06 20.18
N MET A 82 -17.96 -33.47 19.01
CA MET A 82 -19.38 -33.62 18.70
C MET A 82 -20.00 -34.74 19.54
N ALA A 83 -21.07 -34.41 20.27
CA ALA A 83 -21.82 -35.39 21.05
C ALA A 83 -22.50 -36.47 20.17
N ASN A 84 -22.92 -36.10 18.96
CA ASN A 84 -23.53 -37.01 18.00
C ASN A 84 -22.97 -36.75 16.58
N PRO A 85 -21.92 -37.47 16.16
CA PRO A 85 -21.26 -37.24 14.88
C PRO A 85 -22.08 -37.83 13.72
N VAL A 86 -23.08 -37.06 13.26
CA VAL A 86 -23.92 -37.41 12.10
C VAL A 86 -23.87 -36.31 11.05
N VAL A 87 -23.60 -36.67 9.80
CA VAL A 87 -23.78 -35.76 8.66
C VAL A 87 -25.27 -35.65 8.36
N VAL A 88 -25.84 -34.47 8.60
CA VAL A 88 -27.25 -34.18 8.28
C VAL A 88 -27.51 -34.44 6.80
N VAL A 89 -28.67 -35.03 6.50
CA VAL A 89 -29.03 -35.52 5.16
C VAL A 89 -28.86 -34.44 4.09
N ASP A 90 -29.25 -33.20 4.39
CA ASP A 90 -29.15 -32.09 3.45
C ASP A 90 -27.72 -31.77 3.01
N LYS A 91 -26.73 -32.07 3.85
CA LYS A 91 -25.31 -31.79 3.61
C LYS A 91 -24.54 -32.96 2.99
N ARG A 92 -25.22 -34.04 2.57
CA ARG A 92 -24.59 -35.23 1.98
C ARG A 92 -24.39 -35.08 0.48
N TYR A 93 -23.15 -34.82 0.07
CA TYR A 93 -22.78 -34.65 -1.33
C TYR A 93 -21.62 -35.60 -1.68
N CYS A 94 -21.62 -36.08 -2.92
CA CYS A 94 -20.54 -36.89 -3.44
C CYS A 94 -19.25 -36.08 -3.46
N TRP A 95 -18.18 -36.60 -2.86
CA TRP A 95 -16.88 -35.94 -2.78
C TRP A 95 -16.26 -35.73 -4.18
N LYS A 96 -16.57 -36.60 -5.15
CA LYS A 96 -16.00 -36.56 -6.50
C LYS A 96 -16.75 -35.60 -7.44
N CYS A 97 -18.06 -35.75 -7.58
CA CYS A 97 -18.85 -34.97 -8.55
C CYS A 97 -19.72 -33.88 -7.93
N GLY A 98 -19.88 -33.85 -6.60
CA GLY A 98 -20.73 -32.89 -5.90
C GLY A 98 -22.23 -33.14 -5.99
N THR A 99 -22.68 -34.24 -6.62
CA THR A 99 -24.11 -34.59 -6.67
C THR A 99 -24.62 -34.97 -5.27
N ALA A 100 -25.87 -34.62 -4.95
CA ALA A 100 -26.55 -35.05 -3.74
C ALA A 100 -26.63 -36.59 -3.65
N VAL A 101 -26.21 -37.17 -2.53
CA VAL A 101 -26.20 -38.63 -2.28
C VAL A 101 -26.74 -38.96 -0.88
N GLY A 102 -27.08 -40.23 -0.62
CA GLY A 102 -27.42 -40.75 0.70
C GLY A 102 -28.64 -40.07 1.37
N ARG A 103 -29.74 -39.91 0.62
CA ARG A 103 -30.88 -39.04 0.99
C ARG A 103 -32.04 -39.71 1.73
N GLY A 104 -32.11 -41.04 1.84
CA GLY A 104 -33.25 -41.74 2.44
C GLY A 104 -33.17 -42.00 3.95
N GLY A 105 -32.17 -41.46 4.66
CA GLY A 105 -32.09 -41.53 6.13
C GLY A 105 -30.73 -41.98 6.66
N LEU A 106 -30.68 -42.51 7.88
CA LEU A 106 -29.44 -43.02 8.50
C LEU A 106 -28.91 -44.29 7.80
N GLU A 107 -29.80 -45.15 7.30
CA GLU A 107 -29.45 -46.41 6.62
C GLU A 107 -28.75 -46.17 5.27
N ASP A 108 -28.97 -45.00 4.65
CA ASP A 108 -28.33 -44.58 3.40
C ASP A 108 -27.08 -43.70 3.63
N ALA A 109 -26.47 -43.76 4.82
CA ALA A 109 -25.26 -42.98 5.12
C ALA A 109 -24.02 -43.48 4.35
N SER A 110 -24.05 -44.68 3.80
CA SER A 110 -22.99 -45.25 2.97
C SER A 110 -23.55 -45.84 1.68
N GLY A 111 -22.78 -45.82 0.60
CA GLY A 111 -23.18 -46.40 -0.67
C GLY A 111 -22.33 -45.93 -1.83
N THR A 112 -22.88 -45.99 -3.04
CA THR A 112 -22.20 -45.60 -4.28
C THR A 112 -22.93 -44.45 -4.94
N CYS A 113 -22.20 -43.43 -5.39
CA CYS A 113 -22.78 -42.28 -6.08
C CYS A 113 -23.44 -42.75 -7.38
N PRO A 114 -24.75 -42.51 -7.58
CA PRO A 114 -25.46 -42.97 -8.77
C PRO A 114 -25.01 -42.26 -10.06
N THR A 115 -24.35 -41.09 -9.93
CA THR A 115 -23.90 -40.30 -11.08
C THR A 115 -22.50 -40.68 -11.56
N CYS A 116 -21.56 -40.94 -10.64
CA CYS A 116 -20.15 -41.13 -11.01
C CYS A 116 -19.54 -42.44 -10.49
N GLY A 117 -20.31 -43.29 -9.83
CA GLY A 117 -19.84 -44.57 -9.30
C GLY A 117 -18.89 -44.48 -8.11
N ALA A 118 -18.59 -43.28 -7.58
CA ALA A 118 -17.70 -43.13 -6.43
C ALA A 118 -18.39 -43.62 -5.15
N GLY A 119 -17.71 -44.47 -4.38
CA GLY A 119 -18.14 -44.84 -3.03
C GLY A 119 -18.19 -43.61 -2.10
N PHE A 120 -19.20 -43.57 -1.24
CA PHE A 120 -19.32 -42.59 -0.16
C PHE A 120 -19.68 -43.30 1.14
N ASP A 121 -19.17 -42.78 2.25
CA ASP A 121 -19.52 -43.23 3.60
C ASP A 121 -19.45 -42.03 4.53
N PHE A 122 -20.59 -41.67 5.11
CA PHE A 122 -20.73 -40.54 6.03
C PHE A 122 -20.65 -40.97 7.50
N THR A 123 -20.35 -42.24 7.78
CA THR A 123 -20.17 -42.74 9.15
C THR A 123 -18.73 -42.50 9.66
N PRO A 124 -18.54 -42.23 10.97
CA PRO A 124 -17.21 -42.15 11.55
C PRO A 124 -16.48 -43.49 11.47
N ARG A 125 -15.22 -43.47 11.00
CA ARG A 125 -14.31 -44.62 10.94
C ARG A 125 -13.55 -44.88 12.24
N LEU A 126 -13.48 -43.89 13.12
CA LEU A 126 -12.86 -44.00 14.44
C LEU A 126 -13.89 -43.65 15.51
N ALA A 127 -13.92 -44.46 16.57
CA ALA A 127 -14.73 -44.26 17.75
C ALA A 127 -13.90 -43.66 18.90
N LYS A 128 -14.59 -43.05 19.86
CA LYS A 128 -13.95 -42.58 21.09
C LYS A 128 -13.36 -43.78 21.84
N GLY A 129 -12.09 -43.66 22.24
CA GLY A 129 -11.33 -44.71 22.93
C GLY A 129 -10.46 -45.57 22.02
N ASP A 130 -10.62 -45.46 20.69
CA ASP A 130 -9.73 -46.15 19.75
C ASP A 130 -8.29 -45.61 19.90
N ILE A 131 -7.32 -46.52 19.84
CA ILE A 131 -5.89 -46.16 19.87
C ILE A 131 -5.30 -46.42 18.49
N VAL A 132 -5.10 -45.35 17.72
CA VAL A 132 -4.51 -45.41 16.39
C VAL A 132 -2.98 -45.54 16.50
N ALA A 133 -2.41 -46.50 15.78
CA ALA A 133 -0.98 -46.83 15.77
C ALA A 133 -0.35 -47.00 17.17
N GLY A 134 -1.13 -47.40 18.17
CA GLY A 134 -0.65 -47.55 19.55
C GLY A 134 -0.27 -46.24 20.25
N GLN A 135 -0.55 -45.07 19.65
CA GLN A 135 -0.07 -43.77 20.12
C GLN A 135 -1.20 -42.75 20.33
N TYR A 136 -2.17 -42.70 19.41
CA TYR A 136 -3.16 -41.62 19.38
C TYR A 136 -4.50 -42.12 19.90
N GLU A 137 -4.89 -41.66 21.09
CA GLU A 137 -6.18 -42.02 21.70
C GLU A 137 -7.28 -41.07 21.23
N VAL A 138 -8.20 -41.59 20.42
CA VAL A 138 -9.29 -40.84 19.81
C VAL A 138 -10.30 -40.41 20.87
N GLN A 139 -10.60 -39.11 20.91
CA GLN A 139 -11.62 -38.54 21.80
C GLN A 139 -12.98 -38.35 21.12
N GLY A 140 -13.00 -38.29 19.78
CA GLY A 140 -14.22 -38.25 18.96
C GLY A 140 -14.08 -37.31 17.76
N CYS A 141 -15.17 -37.11 17.02
CA CYS A 141 -15.19 -36.24 15.84
C CYS A 141 -15.36 -34.78 16.22
N ILE A 142 -14.67 -33.86 15.52
CA ILE A 142 -14.81 -32.41 15.68
C ILE A 142 -15.42 -31.72 14.46
N ALA A 143 -15.25 -32.31 13.27
CA ALA A 143 -15.79 -31.77 12.02
C ALA A 143 -15.93 -32.87 10.94
N HIS A 144 -16.69 -32.56 9.89
CA HIS A 144 -16.80 -33.38 8.68
C HIS A 144 -16.53 -32.51 7.44
N GLY A 145 -15.63 -32.96 6.57
CA GLY A 145 -15.21 -32.27 5.35
C GLY A 145 -15.32 -33.14 4.09
N GLY A 146 -14.70 -32.68 3.00
CA GLY A 146 -14.73 -33.40 1.71
C GLY A 146 -13.98 -34.74 1.71
N LEU A 147 -12.99 -34.90 2.60
CA LEU A 147 -12.20 -36.12 2.78
C LEU A 147 -12.72 -37.00 3.94
N GLY A 148 -13.90 -36.68 4.49
CA GLY A 148 -14.53 -37.41 5.59
C GLY A 148 -14.43 -36.71 6.95
N TRP A 149 -14.55 -37.50 8.02
CA TRP A 149 -14.51 -37.04 9.39
C TRP A 149 -13.11 -36.61 9.84
N ILE A 150 -13.08 -35.60 10.70
CA ILE A 150 -11.90 -35.08 11.37
C ILE A 150 -12.05 -35.39 12.86
N TYR A 151 -11.03 -36.03 13.43
CA TYR A 151 -11.05 -36.56 14.79
C TYR A 151 -10.07 -35.80 15.68
N LEU A 152 -10.46 -35.57 16.93
CA LEU A 152 -9.55 -35.13 17.98
C LEU A 152 -8.97 -36.35 18.68
N ALA A 153 -7.67 -36.35 18.94
CA ALA A 153 -7.00 -37.38 19.72
C ALA A 153 -5.96 -36.80 20.67
N ILE A 154 -5.53 -37.62 21.62
CA ILE A 154 -4.44 -37.33 22.54
C ILE A 154 -3.21 -38.14 22.08
N ASP A 155 -2.09 -37.45 21.85
CA ASP A 155 -0.81 -38.07 21.54
C ASP A 155 -0.12 -38.51 22.83
N ARG A 156 -0.24 -39.81 23.15
CA ARG A 156 0.26 -40.41 24.39
C ARG A 156 1.79 -40.42 24.49
N ASN A 157 2.51 -40.24 23.38
CA ASN A 157 3.96 -40.24 23.36
C ASN A 157 4.57 -38.84 23.59
N VAL A 158 3.77 -37.78 23.44
CA VAL A 158 4.28 -36.39 23.51
C VAL A 158 3.42 -35.58 24.48
N SER A 159 3.65 -35.79 25.78
CA SER A 159 3.04 -35.02 26.88
C SER A 159 1.51 -34.91 26.82
N ASP A 160 0.82 -35.95 26.34
CA ASP A 160 -0.65 -35.97 26.19
C ASP A 160 -1.21 -34.74 25.45
N ARG A 161 -0.45 -34.23 24.46
CA ARG A 161 -0.91 -33.08 23.67
C ARG A 161 -2.09 -33.44 22.78
N TRP A 162 -2.89 -32.43 22.46
CA TRP A 162 -4.00 -32.55 21.51
C TRP A 162 -3.50 -32.59 20.08
N VAL A 163 -4.02 -33.53 19.30
CA VAL A 163 -3.74 -33.68 17.87
C VAL A 163 -5.03 -33.93 17.10
N VAL A 164 -4.99 -33.70 15.79
CA VAL A 164 -6.09 -33.95 14.88
C VAL A 164 -5.72 -35.07 13.92
N LEU A 165 -6.63 -36.02 13.71
CA LEU A 165 -6.51 -37.08 12.71
C LEU A 165 -7.49 -36.80 11.58
N LYS A 166 -7.02 -36.90 10.33
CA LYS A 166 -7.84 -36.77 9.11
C LYS A 166 -7.52 -37.93 8.17
N GLY A 167 -8.56 -38.59 7.65
CA GLY A 167 -8.39 -39.71 6.73
C GLY A 167 -7.81 -39.28 5.37
N LEU A 168 -6.91 -40.07 4.81
CA LEU A 168 -6.41 -39.92 3.45
C LEU A 168 -7.32 -40.69 2.50
N LEU A 169 -7.92 -40.03 1.50
CA LEU A 169 -8.81 -40.68 0.54
C LEU A 169 -7.99 -41.58 -0.41
N HIS A 170 -8.04 -42.90 -0.23
CA HIS A 170 -8.02 -43.88 -1.32
C HIS A 170 -8.91 -45.07 -0.94
N ALA A 171 -10.02 -45.21 -1.66
CA ALA A 171 -10.93 -46.34 -1.52
C ALA A 171 -10.33 -47.56 -2.23
N GLY A 172 -9.88 -48.54 -1.45
CA GLY A 172 -9.95 -49.95 -1.85
C GLY A 172 -8.64 -50.71 -2.03
N ASP A 173 -7.51 -50.04 -2.27
CA ASP A 173 -6.23 -50.74 -2.53
C ASP A 173 -5.14 -50.30 -1.55
N SER A 174 -4.54 -51.26 -0.83
CA SER A 174 -3.46 -51.00 0.13
C SER A 174 -2.23 -50.38 -0.54
N ASP A 175 -1.96 -50.78 -1.78
CA ASP A 175 -0.83 -50.27 -2.56
C ASP A 175 -1.04 -48.80 -2.95
N ALA A 176 -2.29 -48.41 -3.28
CA ALA A 176 -2.64 -47.02 -3.57
C ALA A 176 -2.57 -46.11 -2.34
N GLN A 177 -2.85 -46.64 -1.14
CA GLN A 177 -2.66 -45.90 0.11
C GLN A 177 -1.19 -45.68 0.44
N ALA A 178 -0.34 -46.70 0.30
CA ALA A 178 1.09 -46.59 0.55
C ALA A 178 1.77 -45.59 -0.39
N VAL A 179 1.41 -45.59 -1.69
CA VAL A 179 1.90 -44.60 -2.67
C VAL A 179 1.44 -43.18 -2.28
N ALA A 180 0.17 -43.00 -1.94
CA ALA A 180 -0.35 -41.70 -1.52
C ALA A 180 0.22 -41.17 -0.20
N LEU A 181 0.70 -42.06 0.67
CA LEU A 181 1.39 -41.72 1.91
C LEU A 181 2.81 -41.22 1.58
N ALA A 182 3.54 -41.97 0.75
CA ALA A 182 4.88 -41.63 0.30
C ALA A 182 4.90 -40.30 -0.47
N GLU A 183 3.91 -40.07 -1.33
CA GLU A 183 3.75 -38.81 -2.08
C GLU A 183 3.46 -37.60 -1.20
N ARG A 184 3.01 -37.78 0.05
CA ARG A 184 2.67 -36.68 0.96
C ARG A 184 3.64 -36.51 2.13
N GLN A 185 4.65 -37.38 2.24
CA GLN A 185 5.55 -37.38 3.39
C GLN A 185 6.38 -36.09 3.49
N PHE A 186 6.66 -35.43 2.36
CA PHE A 186 7.33 -34.12 2.31
C PHE A 186 6.58 -33.03 3.09
N LEU A 187 5.26 -33.16 3.27
CA LEU A 187 4.47 -32.19 4.03
C LEU A 187 4.85 -32.13 5.52
N ALA A 188 5.47 -33.18 6.06
CA ALA A 188 6.00 -33.18 7.42
C ALA A 188 7.24 -32.28 7.58
N GLU A 189 7.92 -31.93 6.48
CA GLU A 189 9.09 -31.05 6.50
C GLU A 189 8.71 -29.55 6.42
N VAL A 190 7.44 -29.25 6.12
CA VAL A 190 6.93 -27.87 6.06
C VAL A 190 6.76 -27.32 7.47
N GLU A 191 7.60 -26.35 7.84
CA GLU A 191 7.54 -25.67 9.14
C GLU A 191 7.41 -24.15 8.97
N HIS A 192 6.23 -23.62 9.29
CA HIS A 192 5.97 -22.18 9.31
C HIS A 192 4.94 -21.84 10.41
N PRO A 193 5.07 -20.72 11.14
CA PRO A 193 4.16 -20.37 12.23
C PRO A 193 2.69 -20.26 11.78
N SER A 194 2.43 -19.73 10.58
CA SER A 194 1.08 -19.60 10.02
C SER A 194 0.59 -20.82 9.23
N ILE A 195 1.28 -21.97 9.32
CA ILE A 195 0.88 -23.23 8.70
C ILE A 195 0.69 -24.28 9.80
N VAL A 196 -0.35 -25.11 9.69
CA VAL A 196 -0.57 -26.24 10.59
C VAL A 196 0.59 -27.23 10.49
N ARG A 197 1.12 -27.67 11.62
CA ARG A 197 2.20 -28.68 11.64
C ARG A 197 1.64 -30.07 11.39
N ILE A 198 2.26 -30.82 10.49
CA ILE A 198 2.01 -32.25 10.33
C ILE A 198 3.02 -32.99 11.19
N TYR A 199 2.54 -33.84 12.09
CA TYR A 199 3.38 -34.59 13.02
C TYR A 199 3.71 -35.99 12.51
N ASN A 200 2.74 -36.66 11.87
CA ASN A 200 2.91 -38.04 11.47
C ASN A 200 1.90 -38.47 10.40
N PHE A 201 2.18 -39.62 9.80
CA PHE A 201 1.31 -40.35 8.89
C PHE A 201 1.17 -41.77 9.45
N VAL A 202 -0.06 -42.19 9.72
CA VAL A 202 -0.33 -43.46 10.40
C VAL A 202 -1.40 -44.28 9.71
N GLU A 203 -1.35 -45.58 9.88
CA GLU A 203 -2.34 -46.51 9.37
C GLU A 203 -3.16 -47.10 10.51
N HIS A 204 -4.45 -47.36 10.25
CA HIS A 204 -5.33 -48.03 11.19
C HIS A 204 -6.13 -49.15 10.50
N PRO A 205 -6.07 -50.40 11.01
CA PRO A 205 -6.92 -51.48 10.52
C PRO A 205 -8.38 -51.18 10.86
N GLN A 206 -9.26 -51.40 9.90
CA GLN A 206 -10.71 -51.26 10.03
C GLN A 206 -11.34 -52.61 10.37
N SER A 207 -12.58 -52.58 10.85
CA SER A 207 -13.35 -53.78 11.19
C SER A 207 -13.64 -54.70 9.99
N ASP A 208 -13.60 -54.17 8.77
CA ASP A 208 -13.78 -54.93 7.53
C ASP A 208 -12.47 -55.57 7.01
N GLY A 209 -11.37 -55.44 7.75
CA GLY A 209 -10.05 -55.95 7.40
C GLY A 209 -9.27 -55.05 6.44
N SER A 210 -9.84 -53.93 5.97
CA SER A 210 -9.10 -52.93 5.21
C SER A 210 -8.20 -52.10 6.13
N THR A 211 -7.18 -51.47 5.58
CA THR A 211 -6.35 -50.48 6.30
C THR A 211 -6.66 -49.10 5.76
N VAL A 212 -6.66 -48.09 6.64
CA VAL A 212 -6.90 -46.70 6.27
C VAL A 212 -5.78 -45.82 6.82
N GLY A 213 -5.16 -45.06 5.93
CA GLY A 213 -4.19 -44.02 6.28
C GLY A 213 -4.84 -42.76 6.87
N PHE A 214 -4.17 -42.19 7.87
CA PHE A 214 -4.52 -40.94 8.53
C PHE A 214 -3.30 -40.02 8.56
N ILE A 215 -3.54 -38.73 8.34
CA ILE A 215 -2.58 -37.67 8.65
C ILE A 215 -2.83 -37.18 10.09
N VAL A 216 -1.76 -37.06 10.85
CA VAL A 216 -1.76 -36.54 12.22
C VAL A 216 -1.18 -35.13 12.20
N MET A 217 -1.94 -34.16 12.69
CA MET A 217 -1.58 -32.74 12.64
C MET A 217 -1.88 -32.00 13.94
N GLU A 218 -1.30 -30.82 14.08
CA GLU A 218 -1.54 -29.88 15.18
C GLU A 218 -3.04 -29.60 15.35
N TYR A 219 -3.51 -29.60 16.59
CA TYR A 219 -4.83 -29.08 16.92
C TYR A 219 -4.80 -27.55 16.97
N VAL A 220 -5.49 -26.90 16.03
CA VAL A 220 -5.64 -25.44 15.98
C VAL A 220 -6.99 -25.07 16.61
N GLY A 221 -6.94 -24.64 17.88
CA GLY A 221 -8.13 -24.34 18.69
C GLY A 221 -8.79 -23.01 18.36
N GLY A 222 -9.20 -22.77 17.12
CA GLY A 222 -9.74 -21.49 16.66
C GLY A 222 -11.10 -21.58 15.97
N HIS A 223 -11.47 -20.52 15.27
CA HIS A 223 -12.62 -20.51 14.34
C HIS A 223 -12.11 -20.27 12.92
N SER A 224 -12.71 -20.93 11.92
CA SER A 224 -12.39 -20.62 10.53
C SER A 224 -12.98 -19.27 10.14
N LEU A 225 -12.41 -18.61 9.14
CA LEU A 225 -13.02 -17.39 8.58
C LEU A 225 -14.43 -17.67 8.04
N ARG A 226 -14.71 -18.89 7.55
CA ARG A 226 -16.07 -19.31 7.22
C ARG A 226 -16.99 -19.29 8.44
N ASP A 227 -16.54 -19.77 9.59
CA ASP A 227 -17.39 -19.79 10.80
C ASP A 227 -17.71 -18.38 11.27
N LEU A 228 -16.74 -17.45 11.17
CA LEU A 228 -16.98 -16.02 11.40
C LEU A 228 -18.00 -15.44 10.41
N LEU A 229 -17.93 -15.79 9.13
CA LEU A 229 -18.92 -15.38 8.14
C LEU A 229 -20.32 -15.95 8.42
N ARG A 230 -20.41 -17.18 8.94
CA ARG A 230 -21.70 -17.83 9.28
C ARG A 230 -22.33 -17.28 10.55
N ALA A 231 -21.52 -16.80 11.49
CA ALA A 231 -22.01 -16.15 12.71
C ALA A 231 -22.66 -14.79 12.41
N ARG A 232 -22.36 -14.20 11.25
CA ARG A 232 -22.94 -12.95 10.76
C ARG A 232 -24.26 -13.18 10.02
N ALA A 233 -25.06 -12.13 9.87
CA ALA A 233 -26.27 -12.19 9.06
C ALA A 233 -25.92 -12.54 7.59
N LYS A 234 -26.82 -13.20 6.86
CA LYS A 234 -26.55 -13.79 5.52
C LYS A 234 -26.02 -12.80 4.46
N ARG A 235 -26.16 -11.50 4.67
CA ARG A 235 -25.64 -10.41 3.80
C ARG A 235 -24.57 -9.53 4.47
N ASP A 236 -24.23 -9.81 5.72
CA ASP A 236 -23.21 -9.09 6.46
C ASP A 236 -21.86 -9.80 6.27
N ARG A 237 -21.06 -9.26 5.35
CA ARG A 237 -19.69 -9.72 5.08
C ARG A 237 -18.70 -9.13 6.07
N LEU A 238 -17.45 -9.57 6.02
CA LEU A 238 -16.41 -8.92 6.81
C LEU A 238 -16.20 -7.48 6.30
N PRO A 239 -15.98 -6.51 7.19
CA PRO A 239 -15.44 -5.22 6.80
C PRO A 239 -14.16 -5.40 5.97
N VAL A 240 -13.99 -4.56 4.95
CA VAL A 240 -12.91 -4.68 3.97
C VAL A 240 -11.55 -4.71 4.66
N GLU A 241 -11.32 -3.81 5.61
CA GLU A 241 -10.06 -3.71 6.36
C GLU A 241 -9.75 -4.99 7.14
N GLN A 242 -10.76 -5.67 7.69
CA GLN A 242 -10.56 -6.95 8.39
C GLN A 242 -10.25 -8.08 7.42
N ALA A 243 -11.00 -8.17 6.31
CA ALA A 243 -10.77 -9.20 5.29
C ALA A 243 -9.36 -9.08 4.69
N VAL A 244 -8.96 -7.86 4.34
CA VAL A 244 -7.60 -7.55 3.86
C VAL A 244 -6.55 -7.92 4.91
N ALA A 245 -6.74 -7.55 6.17
CA ALA A 245 -5.78 -7.86 7.22
C ALA A 245 -5.60 -9.37 7.43
N TYR A 246 -6.67 -10.17 7.40
CA TYR A 246 -6.53 -11.63 7.49
C TYR A 246 -5.79 -12.24 6.30
N VAL A 247 -6.02 -11.72 5.09
CA VAL A 247 -5.32 -12.19 3.89
C VAL A 247 -3.83 -11.84 3.96
N LEU A 248 -3.49 -10.64 4.45
CA LEU A 248 -2.08 -10.25 4.66
C LEU A 248 -1.34 -11.20 5.62
N GLU A 249 -2.01 -11.73 6.65
CA GLU A 249 -1.38 -12.67 7.61
C GLU A 249 -1.08 -14.05 7.02
N VAL A 250 -1.73 -14.44 5.92
CA VAL A 250 -1.50 -15.74 5.25
C VAL A 250 -0.53 -15.66 4.08
N LEU A 251 -0.28 -14.47 3.51
CA LEU A 251 0.65 -14.31 2.39
C LEU A 251 2.09 -14.78 2.69
N PRO A 252 2.68 -14.54 3.87
CA PRO A 252 4.01 -15.08 4.21
C PRO A 252 4.06 -16.61 4.22
N ALA A 253 2.95 -17.28 4.58
CA ALA A 253 2.87 -18.73 4.51
C ALA A 253 2.91 -19.25 3.06
N LEU A 254 2.23 -18.56 2.15
CA LEU A 254 2.27 -18.89 0.73
C LEU A 254 3.65 -18.61 0.13
N GLU A 255 4.27 -17.49 0.50
CA GLU A 255 5.65 -17.16 0.11
C GLU A 255 6.64 -18.26 0.53
N HIS A 256 6.52 -18.74 1.78
CA HIS A 256 7.33 -19.84 2.27
C HIS A 256 7.14 -21.10 1.42
N LEU A 257 5.90 -21.51 1.13
CA LEU A 257 5.62 -22.67 0.26
C LEU A 257 6.22 -22.49 -1.13
N HIS A 258 6.05 -21.31 -1.74
CA HIS A 258 6.61 -21.00 -3.06
C HIS A 258 8.14 -21.06 -3.06
N SER A 259 8.79 -20.60 -1.99
CA SER A 259 10.26 -20.62 -1.85
C SER A 259 10.86 -22.03 -1.82
N ILE A 260 10.07 -23.04 -1.43
CA ILE A 260 10.45 -24.45 -1.40
C ILE A 260 9.82 -25.25 -2.56
N GLY A 261 9.27 -24.57 -3.56
CA GLY A 261 8.75 -25.19 -4.79
C GLY A 261 7.36 -25.81 -4.68
N LEU A 262 6.56 -25.39 -3.70
CA LEU A 262 5.21 -25.91 -3.44
C LEU A 262 4.13 -24.84 -3.65
N ALA A 263 2.95 -25.24 -4.13
CA ALA A 263 1.74 -24.42 -4.16
C ALA A 263 0.68 -24.93 -3.18
N TYR A 264 -0.13 -24.03 -2.64
CA TYR A 264 -1.17 -24.36 -1.65
C TYR A 264 -2.47 -24.91 -2.26
N ASN A 265 -2.86 -24.40 -3.44
CA ASN A 265 -3.95 -24.85 -4.32
C ASN A 265 -5.40 -24.73 -3.81
N ASP A 266 -5.64 -24.65 -2.49
CA ASP A 266 -7.00 -24.64 -1.93
C ASP A 266 -7.20 -23.51 -0.90
N LEU A 267 -6.69 -22.30 -1.17
CA LEU A 267 -6.95 -21.15 -0.31
C LEU A 267 -8.42 -20.72 -0.41
N LYS A 268 -9.08 -20.69 0.75
CA LYS A 268 -10.48 -20.30 0.93
C LYS A 268 -10.78 -20.04 2.42
N PRO A 269 -11.90 -19.35 2.76
CA PRO A 269 -12.25 -19.03 4.14
C PRO A 269 -12.33 -20.23 5.09
N GLU A 270 -12.64 -21.42 4.60
CA GLU A 270 -12.67 -22.66 5.40
C GLU A 270 -11.29 -23.07 5.93
N ASN A 271 -10.24 -22.77 5.18
CA ASN A 271 -8.89 -23.28 5.44
C ASN A 271 -8.03 -22.27 6.21
N ILE A 272 -8.58 -21.09 6.52
CA ILE A 272 -7.93 -20.05 7.32
C ILE A 272 -8.58 -20.03 8.71
N MET A 273 -7.81 -20.41 9.72
CA MET A 273 -8.22 -20.44 11.13
C MET A 273 -7.65 -19.27 11.90
N ILE A 274 -8.46 -18.71 12.79
CA ILE A 274 -8.06 -17.65 13.72
C ILE A 274 -8.07 -18.22 15.12
N THR A 275 -6.91 -18.16 15.78
CA THR A 275 -6.76 -18.44 17.21
C THR A 275 -6.71 -17.12 17.99
N ASP A 276 -6.48 -17.22 19.29
CA ASP A 276 -6.27 -16.07 20.17
C ASP A 276 -5.05 -15.22 19.78
N ASP A 277 -4.03 -15.83 19.18
CA ASP A 277 -2.74 -15.21 18.90
C ASP A 277 -2.32 -15.22 17.41
N GLN A 278 -2.88 -16.11 16.58
CA GLN A 278 -2.36 -16.40 15.23
C GLN A 278 -3.47 -16.56 14.18
N VAL A 279 -3.07 -16.44 12.92
CA VAL A 279 -3.88 -16.82 11.75
C VAL A 279 -3.14 -17.98 11.08
N LYS A 280 -3.79 -19.12 10.88
CA LYS A 280 -3.15 -20.35 10.40
C LYS A 280 -3.89 -20.99 9.23
N LEU A 281 -3.13 -21.52 8.28
CA LEU A 281 -3.62 -22.43 7.24
C LEU A 281 -3.69 -23.87 7.79
N ILE A 282 -4.85 -24.53 7.66
CA ILE A 282 -5.10 -25.83 8.32
C ILE A 282 -5.31 -27.05 7.42
N ASP A 283 -5.38 -26.87 6.10
CA ASP A 283 -5.56 -28.00 5.17
C ASP A 283 -4.43 -28.04 4.14
N LEU A 284 -3.53 -29.01 4.27
CA LEU A 284 -2.42 -29.22 3.33
C LEU A 284 -2.71 -30.32 2.31
N GLY A 285 -3.94 -30.84 2.26
CA GLY A 285 -4.28 -31.99 1.41
C GLY A 285 -4.21 -31.73 -0.10
N ALA A 286 -4.23 -30.45 -0.51
CA ALA A 286 -4.11 -30.02 -1.90
C ALA A 286 -2.72 -29.48 -2.25
N VAL A 287 -1.79 -29.40 -1.28
CA VAL A 287 -0.43 -28.91 -1.53
C VAL A 287 0.27 -29.86 -2.48
N ALA A 288 0.90 -29.29 -3.50
CA ALA A 288 1.61 -30.03 -4.54
C ALA A 288 2.82 -29.25 -5.03
N GLY A 289 3.73 -29.93 -5.73
CA GLY A 289 4.84 -29.28 -6.41
C GLY A 289 4.36 -28.28 -7.45
N LEU A 290 5.12 -27.19 -7.64
CA LEU A 290 4.88 -26.28 -8.75
C LEU A 290 5.04 -27.02 -10.08
N GLU A 291 4.13 -26.72 -11.01
CA GLU A 291 4.05 -27.31 -12.36
C GLU A 291 3.84 -28.84 -12.37
N ASP A 292 3.47 -29.44 -11.24
CA ASP A 292 3.14 -30.86 -11.14
C ASP A 292 1.74 -31.14 -11.70
N PHE A 293 1.64 -32.09 -12.62
CA PHE A 293 0.39 -32.48 -13.30
C PHE A 293 -0.29 -33.71 -12.70
N GLY A 294 0.06 -34.05 -11.45
CA GLY A 294 -0.59 -35.11 -10.67
C GLY A 294 -2.07 -34.84 -10.36
N TYR A 295 -2.55 -35.32 -9.22
CA TYR A 295 -3.95 -35.06 -8.83
C TYR A 295 -4.14 -33.59 -8.43
N LEU A 296 -4.69 -32.80 -9.36
CA LEU A 296 -5.00 -31.38 -9.15
C LEU A 296 -6.25 -31.21 -8.26
N TYR A 297 -6.03 -31.04 -6.96
CA TYR A 297 -7.08 -30.74 -5.99
C TYR A 297 -7.34 -29.24 -5.90
N GLY A 298 -8.59 -28.86 -5.63
CA GLY A 298 -9.00 -27.47 -5.40
C GLY A 298 -10.51 -27.32 -5.36
N THR A 299 -10.98 -26.19 -4.86
CA THR A 299 -12.43 -25.92 -4.76
C THR A 299 -12.93 -25.11 -5.95
N PRO A 300 -13.89 -25.65 -6.75
CA PRO A 300 -14.51 -24.89 -7.83
C PRO A 300 -15.13 -23.57 -7.34
N GLY A 301 -14.84 -22.48 -8.05
CA GLY A 301 -15.22 -21.11 -7.66
C GLY A 301 -14.11 -20.32 -6.95
N TYR A 302 -13.05 -21.01 -6.52
CA TYR A 302 -11.80 -20.42 -6.02
C TYR A 302 -10.59 -20.75 -6.88
N GLN A 303 -10.53 -21.98 -7.39
CA GLN A 303 -9.42 -22.48 -8.20
C GLN A 303 -9.22 -21.69 -9.51
N ALA A 304 -7.96 -21.49 -9.89
CA ALA A 304 -7.58 -20.78 -11.11
C ALA A 304 -8.04 -21.54 -12.37
N PRO A 305 -8.55 -20.83 -13.41
CA PRO A 305 -9.12 -21.47 -14.60
C PRO A 305 -8.10 -22.24 -15.43
N GLU A 306 -6.83 -21.83 -15.41
CA GLU A 306 -5.75 -22.40 -16.20
C GLU A 306 -5.05 -23.60 -15.55
N ILE A 307 -5.40 -23.96 -14.31
CA ILE A 307 -4.66 -24.96 -13.52
C ILE A 307 -4.55 -26.33 -14.22
N LEU A 308 -5.57 -26.71 -15.01
CA LEU A 308 -5.55 -27.96 -15.79
C LEU A 308 -4.53 -27.93 -16.95
N ARG A 309 -4.14 -26.73 -17.39
CA ARG A 309 -3.17 -26.49 -18.47
C ARG A 309 -1.77 -26.27 -17.93
N THR A 310 -1.62 -25.59 -16.80
CA THR A 310 -0.31 -25.18 -16.26
C THR A 310 0.19 -26.06 -15.12
N GLY A 311 -0.69 -26.86 -14.51
CA GLY A 311 -0.44 -27.35 -13.15
C GLY A 311 -0.49 -26.21 -12.12
N PRO A 312 -0.18 -26.49 -10.85
CA PRO A 312 -0.05 -25.51 -9.79
C PRO A 312 1.05 -24.50 -10.07
N THR A 313 0.77 -23.22 -9.87
CA THR A 313 1.76 -22.14 -10.03
C THR A 313 1.59 -21.10 -8.92
N VAL A 314 2.59 -20.24 -8.74
CA VAL A 314 2.46 -19.03 -7.90
C VAL A 314 1.24 -18.20 -8.34
N ALA A 315 1.06 -18.03 -9.65
CA ALA A 315 -0.07 -17.31 -10.22
C ALA A 315 -1.42 -17.96 -9.90
N SER A 316 -1.52 -19.30 -9.83
CA SER A 316 -2.76 -19.98 -9.45
C SER A 316 -3.10 -19.78 -7.97
N ASP A 317 -2.10 -19.74 -7.08
CA ASP A 317 -2.32 -19.40 -5.68
C ASP A 317 -2.76 -17.94 -5.52
N ILE A 318 -2.14 -17.00 -6.24
CA ILE A 318 -2.54 -15.58 -6.24
C ILE A 318 -4.00 -15.41 -6.70
N TYR A 319 -4.45 -16.22 -7.66
CA TYR A 319 -5.87 -16.26 -8.03
C TYR A 319 -6.74 -16.66 -6.83
N THR A 320 -6.38 -17.72 -6.11
CA THR A 320 -7.13 -18.13 -4.91
C THR A 320 -7.09 -17.08 -3.79
N VAL A 321 -6.02 -16.28 -3.68
CA VAL A 321 -5.94 -15.10 -2.78
C VAL A 321 -7.02 -14.09 -3.15
N GLY A 322 -7.10 -13.67 -4.41
CA GLY A 322 -8.11 -12.73 -4.88
C GLY A 322 -9.54 -13.26 -4.67
N ARG A 323 -9.78 -14.53 -5.00
CA ARG A 323 -11.08 -15.19 -4.77
C ARG A 323 -11.45 -15.30 -3.30
N THR A 324 -10.48 -15.60 -2.44
CA THR A 324 -10.68 -15.66 -0.99
C THR A 324 -11.03 -14.29 -0.43
N LEU A 325 -10.27 -13.26 -0.79
CA LEU A 325 -10.56 -11.88 -0.37
C LEU A 325 -11.96 -11.45 -0.81
N ALA A 326 -12.31 -11.68 -2.08
CA ALA A 326 -13.63 -11.37 -2.61
C ALA A 326 -14.75 -12.11 -1.85
N ALA A 327 -14.56 -13.40 -1.51
CA ALA A 327 -15.55 -14.16 -0.76
C ALA A 327 -15.73 -13.67 0.69
N LEU A 328 -14.69 -13.08 1.28
CA LEU A 328 -14.71 -12.55 2.65
C LEU A 328 -15.46 -11.21 2.73
N CYS A 329 -15.24 -10.30 1.78
CA CYS A 329 -15.78 -8.93 1.83
C CYS A 329 -16.96 -8.65 0.88
N LEU A 330 -17.23 -9.52 -0.11
CA LEU A 330 -18.30 -9.32 -1.09
C LEU A 330 -19.39 -10.39 -1.04
N THR A 331 -20.60 -10.02 -1.44
CA THR A 331 -21.67 -11.00 -1.71
C THR A 331 -21.53 -11.52 -3.14
N LEU A 332 -20.66 -12.52 -3.32
CA LEU A 332 -20.44 -13.13 -4.64
C LEU A 332 -21.67 -13.92 -5.13
N PRO A 333 -22.05 -13.79 -6.42
CA PRO A 333 -23.04 -14.64 -7.04
C PRO A 333 -22.64 -16.12 -6.97
N SER A 334 -23.59 -16.98 -6.59
CA SER A 334 -23.36 -18.42 -6.47
C SER A 334 -24.39 -19.22 -7.25
N GLU A 335 -23.96 -20.29 -7.90
CA GLU A 335 -24.81 -21.24 -8.61
C GLU A 335 -24.51 -22.66 -8.15
N LYS A 336 -25.56 -23.41 -7.76
CA LYS A 336 -25.43 -24.78 -7.22
C LYS A 336 -24.42 -24.91 -6.07
N GLY A 337 -24.34 -23.86 -5.22
CA GLY A 337 -23.42 -23.83 -4.07
C GLY A 337 -21.96 -23.49 -4.39
N ARG A 338 -21.65 -23.06 -5.63
CA ARG A 338 -20.31 -22.65 -6.07
C ARG A 338 -20.34 -21.19 -6.49
N TYR A 339 -19.29 -20.42 -6.21
CA TYR A 339 -19.19 -19.04 -6.70
C TYR A 339 -18.97 -19.03 -8.21
N ARG A 340 -19.63 -18.10 -8.90
CA ARG A 340 -19.38 -17.83 -10.33
C ARG A 340 -17.98 -17.25 -10.52
N ALA A 341 -17.39 -17.52 -11.68
CA ALA A 341 -16.12 -16.91 -12.07
C ALA A 341 -16.24 -15.39 -12.19
N GLY A 342 -15.12 -14.68 -12.03
CA GLY A 342 -15.06 -13.22 -12.13
C GLY A 342 -15.47 -12.47 -10.86
N ILE A 343 -15.19 -11.17 -10.85
CA ILE A 343 -15.52 -10.23 -9.78
C ILE A 343 -16.76 -9.43 -10.23
N PRO A 344 -17.76 -9.21 -9.35
CA PRO A 344 -18.93 -8.41 -9.72
C PRO A 344 -18.53 -6.97 -10.04
N ASP A 345 -19.31 -6.32 -10.92
CA ASP A 345 -19.12 -4.92 -11.24
C ASP A 345 -19.39 -4.02 -10.03
N PRO A 346 -18.74 -2.83 -9.94
CA PRO A 346 -18.98 -1.86 -8.87
C PRO A 346 -20.44 -1.45 -8.67
N GLU A 347 -21.26 -1.54 -9.72
CA GLU A 347 -22.71 -1.26 -9.66
C GLU A 347 -23.47 -2.28 -8.79
N ASP A 348 -23.05 -3.55 -8.83
CA ASP A 348 -23.67 -4.65 -8.09
C ASP A 348 -23.03 -4.86 -6.70
N ALA A 349 -21.87 -4.25 -6.45
CA ALA A 349 -21.09 -4.40 -5.23
C ALA A 349 -20.63 -3.03 -4.70
N PRO A 350 -21.41 -2.38 -3.81
CA PRO A 350 -21.11 -1.02 -3.33
C PRO A 350 -19.72 -0.83 -2.73
N ALA A 351 -19.16 -1.86 -2.09
CA ALA A 351 -17.80 -1.82 -1.55
C ALA A 351 -16.74 -1.60 -2.65
N LEU A 352 -16.94 -2.12 -3.86
CA LEU A 352 -16.03 -1.95 -4.98
C LEU A 352 -16.12 -0.55 -5.61
N ALA A 353 -17.32 0.04 -5.62
CA ALA A 353 -17.50 1.44 -6.01
C ALA A 353 -16.88 2.39 -4.97
N GLU A 354 -16.96 2.03 -3.69
CA GLU A 354 -16.39 2.82 -2.60
C GLU A 354 -14.85 2.76 -2.57
N TYR A 355 -14.27 1.59 -2.83
CA TYR A 355 -12.85 1.30 -2.75
C TYR A 355 -12.31 0.79 -4.10
N GLU A 356 -12.04 1.71 -5.03
CA GLU A 356 -11.55 1.37 -6.38
C GLU A 356 -10.23 0.57 -6.36
N SER A 357 -9.31 0.89 -5.44
CA SER A 357 -8.04 0.16 -5.33
C SER A 357 -8.24 -1.30 -4.92
N LEU A 358 -9.25 -1.60 -4.10
CA LEU A 358 -9.67 -2.98 -3.84
C LEU A 358 -10.22 -3.65 -5.10
N TYR A 359 -11.05 -2.94 -5.87
CA TYR A 359 -11.60 -3.49 -7.12
C TYR A 359 -10.49 -3.85 -8.11
N ARG A 360 -9.56 -2.93 -8.37
CA ARG A 360 -8.41 -3.16 -9.25
C ARG A 360 -7.51 -4.27 -8.74
N PHE A 361 -7.29 -4.35 -7.42
CA PHE A 361 -6.56 -5.47 -6.81
C PHE A 361 -7.22 -6.81 -7.09
N LEU A 362 -8.54 -6.92 -6.90
CA LEU A 362 -9.27 -8.15 -7.16
C LEU A 362 -9.24 -8.54 -8.63
N LEU A 363 -9.38 -7.56 -9.55
CA LEU A 363 -9.24 -7.81 -10.98
C LEU A 363 -7.85 -8.34 -11.33
N ARG A 364 -6.78 -7.68 -10.88
CA ARG A 364 -5.39 -8.10 -11.12
C ARG A 364 -5.12 -9.48 -10.55
N ALA A 365 -5.50 -9.73 -9.29
CA ALA A 365 -5.29 -11.04 -8.66
C ALA A 365 -6.06 -12.16 -9.36
N THR A 366 -7.23 -11.87 -9.94
CA THR A 366 -8.13 -12.87 -10.55
C THR A 366 -8.22 -12.80 -12.07
N ASP A 367 -7.22 -12.21 -12.73
CA ASP A 367 -7.15 -12.18 -14.19
C ASP A 367 -7.15 -13.60 -14.76
N SER A 368 -7.81 -13.82 -15.89
CA SER A 368 -7.85 -15.14 -16.52
C SER A 368 -6.48 -15.57 -17.05
N GLU A 369 -5.65 -14.61 -17.45
CA GLU A 369 -4.28 -14.87 -17.89
C GLU A 369 -3.31 -14.80 -16.70
N PRO A 370 -2.58 -15.89 -16.37
CA PRO A 370 -1.73 -15.95 -15.18
C PRO A 370 -0.61 -14.91 -15.20
N GLU A 371 -0.03 -14.60 -16.37
CA GLU A 371 1.02 -13.59 -16.54
C GLU A 371 0.55 -12.15 -16.27
N ARG A 372 -0.76 -11.92 -16.24
CA ARG A 372 -1.37 -10.63 -15.88
C ARG A 372 -1.73 -10.55 -14.41
N ARG A 373 -1.34 -11.52 -13.57
CA ARG A 373 -1.51 -11.43 -12.11
C ARG A 373 -0.29 -10.79 -11.47
N PHE A 374 -0.27 -10.69 -10.14
CA PHE A 374 0.95 -10.31 -9.43
C PHE A 374 2.02 -11.38 -9.65
N ALA A 375 3.28 -10.97 -9.76
CA ALA A 375 4.39 -11.87 -10.05
C ALA A 375 4.66 -12.84 -8.88
N ASP A 376 4.52 -12.34 -7.65
CA ASP A 376 4.81 -13.06 -6.42
C ASP A 376 3.92 -12.58 -5.26
N THR A 377 4.01 -13.29 -4.14
CA THR A 377 3.27 -13.02 -2.90
C THR A 377 3.76 -11.75 -2.20
N ALA A 378 5.05 -11.40 -2.31
CA ALA A 378 5.61 -10.19 -1.72
C ALA A 378 5.01 -8.92 -2.36
N THR A 379 5.01 -8.85 -3.70
CA THR A 379 4.35 -7.80 -4.48
C THR A 379 2.85 -7.76 -4.16
N THR A 380 2.21 -8.93 -4.06
CA THR A 380 0.80 -9.02 -3.68
C THR A 380 0.56 -8.39 -2.29
N ALA A 381 1.42 -8.67 -1.30
CA ALA A 381 1.33 -8.14 0.05
C ALA A 381 1.58 -6.63 0.11
N GLY A 382 2.59 -6.12 -0.62
CA GLY A 382 2.88 -4.70 -0.72
C GLY A 382 1.70 -3.91 -1.31
N GLN A 383 1.15 -4.38 -2.43
CA GLN A 383 -0.01 -3.75 -3.06
C GLN A 383 -1.26 -3.83 -2.18
N LEU A 384 -1.53 -4.97 -1.55
CA LEU A 384 -2.66 -5.13 -0.66
C LEU A 384 -2.53 -4.27 0.62
N THR A 385 -1.31 -4.03 1.10
CA THR A 385 -1.03 -3.10 2.20
C THR A 385 -1.31 -1.65 1.80
N GLY A 386 -0.97 -1.25 0.57
CA GLY A 386 -1.36 0.04 0.00
C GLY A 386 -2.88 0.23 -0.04
N VAL A 387 -3.61 -0.79 -0.53
CA VAL A 387 -5.08 -0.80 -0.50
C VAL A 387 -5.61 -0.66 0.94
N LEU A 388 -5.04 -1.38 1.91
CA LEU A 388 -5.44 -1.30 3.31
C LEU A 388 -5.28 0.11 3.88
N ARG A 389 -4.14 0.77 3.59
CA ARG A 389 -3.88 2.15 4.01
C ARG A 389 -4.95 3.09 3.48
N GLU A 390 -5.35 2.96 2.22
CA GLU A 390 -6.39 3.79 1.61
C GLU A 390 -7.78 3.57 2.21
N VAL A 391 -8.14 2.30 2.46
CA VAL A 391 -9.40 1.93 3.13
C VAL A 391 -9.46 2.56 4.51
N LEU A 392 -8.41 2.38 5.32
CA LEU A 392 -8.35 2.91 6.68
C LEU A 392 -8.32 4.44 6.70
N ALA A 393 -7.59 5.07 5.78
CA ALA A 393 -7.53 6.52 5.68
C ALA A 393 -8.91 7.10 5.33
N LYS A 394 -9.67 6.42 4.46
CA LYS A 394 -11.06 6.78 4.15
C LYS A 394 -11.99 6.65 5.35
N GLN A 395 -11.91 5.54 6.07
CA GLN A 395 -12.81 5.23 7.19
C GLN A 395 -12.54 6.10 8.42
N THR A 396 -11.26 6.35 8.74
CA THR A 396 -10.87 7.05 9.97
C THR A 396 -10.70 8.56 9.77
N GLY A 397 -10.42 9.01 8.54
CA GLY A 397 -10.06 10.41 8.25
C GLY A 397 -8.61 10.76 8.61
N ASP A 398 -7.89 9.84 9.25
CA ASP A 398 -6.47 9.96 9.59
C ASP A 398 -5.61 9.41 8.45
N GLU A 399 -4.47 10.04 8.19
CA GLU A 399 -3.52 9.54 7.20
C GLU A 399 -2.89 8.21 7.62
N ARG A 400 -2.55 7.39 6.63
CA ARG A 400 -1.88 6.10 6.80
C ARG A 400 -0.70 6.03 5.83
N PRO A 401 0.30 6.91 5.99
CA PRO A 401 1.43 6.96 5.08
C PRO A 401 2.25 5.67 5.19
N GLY A 402 3.00 5.37 4.14
CA GLY A 402 4.09 4.43 4.25
C GLY A 402 4.88 4.31 2.97
N MET A 403 6.08 3.78 3.11
CA MET A 403 7.04 3.68 2.01
C MET A 403 6.53 2.67 0.98
N SER A 404 6.63 3.06 -0.29
CA SER A 404 6.43 2.17 -1.43
C SER A 404 7.63 1.24 -1.57
N GLU A 405 7.38 -0.01 -1.94
CA GLU A 405 8.41 -1.01 -2.22
C GLU A 405 8.82 -1.01 -3.70
N VAL A 406 8.10 -0.27 -4.55
CA VAL A 406 8.30 -0.24 -6.00
C VAL A 406 8.56 1.16 -6.55
N PHE A 407 8.25 2.22 -5.80
CA PHE A 407 8.51 3.61 -6.16
C PHE A 407 9.37 4.34 -5.12
N SER A 408 10.18 5.28 -5.58
CA SER A 408 10.83 6.27 -4.72
C SER A 408 9.79 7.24 -4.10
N PRO A 409 10.13 7.91 -2.99
CA PRO A 409 9.40 9.11 -2.60
C PRO A 409 9.36 10.15 -3.72
N GLY A 410 8.41 11.10 -3.63
CA GLY A 410 8.37 12.25 -4.54
C GLY A 410 9.67 13.04 -4.47
N ARG A 411 10.20 13.44 -5.63
CA ARG A 411 11.52 14.08 -5.76
C ARG A 411 11.47 15.58 -5.49
N THR A 412 10.37 16.20 -5.93
CA THR A 412 10.04 17.60 -5.74
C THR A 412 8.52 17.74 -5.72
N VAL A 413 8.01 18.98 -5.70
CA VAL A 413 6.60 19.30 -5.76
C VAL A 413 6.24 20.00 -7.06
N PHE A 414 4.96 19.98 -7.42
CA PHE A 414 4.43 20.69 -8.60
C PHE A 414 3.11 21.37 -8.23
N GLY A 415 2.77 22.43 -8.98
CA GLY A 415 1.51 23.15 -8.81
C GLY A 415 1.32 23.85 -7.46
N THR A 416 2.35 23.95 -6.62
CA THR A 416 2.23 24.55 -5.27
C THR A 416 2.20 26.06 -5.31
N ASP A 417 2.94 26.65 -6.24
CA ASP A 417 3.06 28.10 -6.39
C ASP A 417 2.00 28.68 -7.34
N TRP A 418 1.11 27.85 -7.89
CA TRP A 418 0.17 28.21 -8.95
C TRP A 418 -0.61 29.50 -8.65
N ALA A 419 -1.31 29.58 -7.50
CA ALA A 419 -2.13 30.74 -7.16
C ALA A 419 -1.29 31.97 -6.75
N VAL A 420 -0.24 31.74 -5.95
CA VAL A 420 0.58 32.84 -5.42
C VAL A 420 1.45 33.48 -6.50
N ARG A 421 1.78 32.75 -7.57
CA ARG A 421 2.55 33.26 -8.71
C ARG A 421 1.84 34.41 -9.42
N GLY A 422 0.51 34.41 -9.48
CA GLY A 422 -0.27 35.54 -10.01
C GLY A 422 0.02 36.87 -9.27
N THR A 423 0.43 36.79 -8.00
CA THR A 423 0.79 37.97 -7.19
C THR A 423 2.22 38.49 -7.45
N ASP A 424 3.06 37.74 -8.18
CA ASP A 424 4.45 38.14 -8.46
C ASP A 424 4.51 39.38 -9.38
N VAL A 425 3.41 39.74 -10.06
CA VAL A 425 3.25 41.03 -10.77
C VAL A 425 3.51 42.25 -9.88
N TYR A 426 3.21 42.15 -8.58
CA TYR A 426 3.50 43.22 -7.62
C TYR A 426 5.01 43.35 -7.35
N ALA A 427 5.78 42.28 -7.53
CA ALA A 427 7.24 42.27 -7.32
C ALA A 427 8.03 42.70 -8.57
N ASP A 428 7.64 42.23 -9.76
CA ASP A 428 8.44 42.40 -10.99
C ASP A 428 7.72 43.11 -12.16
N GLY A 429 6.43 43.45 -12.01
CA GLY A 429 5.66 44.17 -13.03
C GLY A 429 5.21 43.33 -14.22
N ARG A 430 5.47 42.02 -14.20
CA ARG A 430 5.10 41.11 -15.29
C ARG A 430 3.88 40.30 -14.88
N ARG A 431 2.97 40.07 -15.83
CA ARG A 431 1.91 39.09 -15.62
C ARG A 431 2.54 37.71 -15.70
N HIS A 432 2.25 36.89 -14.70
CA HIS A 432 2.64 35.49 -14.67
C HIS A 432 1.41 34.65 -14.91
N GLU A 433 1.48 33.74 -15.87
CA GLU A 433 0.38 32.82 -16.15
C GLU A 433 0.33 31.73 -15.05
N GLU A 434 -0.87 31.42 -14.60
CA GLU A 434 -1.14 30.41 -13.59
C GLU A 434 -1.33 29.06 -14.30
N VAL A 435 -0.22 28.46 -14.71
CA VAL A 435 -0.20 27.25 -15.55
C VAL A 435 0.60 26.16 -14.84
N VAL A 436 0.06 24.94 -14.80
CA VAL A 436 0.78 23.75 -14.36
C VAL A 436 1.61 23.23 -15.53
N SER A 437 2.90 22.98 -15.30
CA SER A 437 3.81 22.49 -16.35
C SER A 437 3.94 20.96 -16.32
N ALA A 438 3.80 20.33 -17.48
CA ALA A 438 4.12 18.90 -17.65
C ALA A 438 5.56 18.57 -17.20
N ARG A 439 6.51 19.49 -17.42
CA ARG A 439 7.91 19.33 -17.00
C ARG A 439 8.05 19.28 -15.48
N ASP A 440 7.37 20.19 -14.77
CA ASP A 440 7.39 20.20 -13.30
C ASP A 440 6.72 18.94 -12.73
N ILE A 441 5.65 18.46 -13.37
CA ILE A 441 4.99 17.21 -13.00
C ILE A 441 5.96 16.04 -13.15
N VAL A 442 6.57 15.84 -14.33
CA VAL A 442 7.50 14.73 -14.57
C VAL A 442 8.70 14.78 -13.63
N ALA A 443 9.25 15.96 -13.35
CA ALA A 443 10.36 16.12 -12.40
C ALA A 443 9.97 15.73 -10.96
N ALA A 444 8.71 15.95 -10.57
CA ALA A 444 8.18 15.66 -9.24
C ALA A 444 7.74 14.20 -9.05
N LEU A 445 7.27 13.55 -10.12
CA LEU A 445 6.77 12.19 -10.09
C LEU A 445 7.82 11.20 -9.56
N SER A 446 7.31 10.17 -8.87
CA SER A 446 8.12 9.11 -8.29
C SER A 446 8.79 8.26 -9.35
N VAL A 447 9.90 7.63 -8.99
CA VAL A 447 10.70 6.82 -9.91
C VAL A 447 10.61 5.36 -9.50
N PRO A 448 10.38 4.42 -10.44
CA PRO A 448 10.46 3.00 -10.17
C PRO A 448 11.79 2.62 -9.51
N LEU A 449 11.74 1.82 -8.45
CA LEU A 449 12.95 1.30 -7.81
C LEU A 449 13.65 0.30 -8.73
N VAL A 450 14.98 0.41 -8.72
CA VAL A 450 15.91 -0.44 -9.48
C VAL A 450 15.85 -1.86 -8.92
N ASP A 451 15.79 -2.85 -9.81
CA ASP A 451 15.92 -4.26 -9.41
C ASP A 451 17.35 -4.52 -8.87
N PRO A 452 17.51 -4.89 -7.59
CA PRO A 452 18.84 -5.15 -7.02
C PRO A 452 19.51 -6.41 -7.59
N THR A 453 18.76 -7.28 -8.28
CA THR A 453 19.27 -8.50 -8.91
C THR A 453 19.82 -8.24 -10.32
N ASP A 454 19.58 -7.06 -10.90
CA ASP A 454 20.12 -6.69 -12.20
C ASP A 454 21.65 -6.44 -12.10
N PRO A 455 22.46 -6.95 -13.06
CA PRO A 455 23.92 -6.76 -13.06
C PRO A 455 24.36 -5.29 -13.05
N SER A 456 23.54 -4.38 -13.58
CA SER A 456 23.82 -2.95 -13.70
C SER A 456 23.37 -2.16 -12.46
N SER A 457 22.74 -2.79 -11.48
CA SER A 457 22.24 -2.13 -10.26
C SER A 457 23.32 -1.32 -9.54
N GLY A 458 24.56 -1.82 -9.44
CA GLY A 458 25.68 -1.13 -8.80
C GLY A 458 26.11 0.15 -9.53
N LEU A 459 26.07 0.14 -10.87
CA LEU A 459 26.35 1.33 -11.68
C LEU A 459 25.28 2.41 -11.47
N ILE A 460 24.01 2.01 -11.53
CA ILE A 460 22.88 2.92 -11.40
C ILE A 460 22.81 3.50 -9.98
N ALA A 461 23.10 2.69 -8.97
CA ALA A 461 23.20 3.15 -7.59
C ALA A 461 24.29 4.23 -7.42
N ALA A 462 25.41 4.11 -8.14
CA ALA A 462 26.48 5.11 -8.08
C ALA A 462 26.10 6.45 -8.74
N THR A 463 25.14 6.46 -9.67
CA THR A 463 24.67 7.66 -10.37
C THR A 463 23.36 8.23 -9.80
N VAL A 464 22.81 7.68 -8.71
CA VAL A 464 21.50 8.08 -8.18
C VAL A 464 21.40 9.56 -7.77
N HIS A 465 22.53 10.18 -7.44
CA HIS A 465 22.64 11.60 -7.07
C HIS A 465 23.34 12.45 -8.14
N ALA A 466 23.65 11.87 -9.30
CA ALA A 466 24.29 12.58 -10.40
C ALA A 466 23.26 13.41 -11.17
N GLU A 467 23.72 14.49 -11.81
CA GLU A 467 22.89 15.24 -12.76
C GLU A 467 22.53 14.35 -13.96
N PRO A 468 21.40 14.61 -14.67
CA PRO A 468 20.97 13.78 -15.79
C PRO A 468 22.06 13.59 -16.87
N GLU A 469 22.78 14.65 -17.23
CA GLU A 469 23.88 14.59 -18.21
C GLU A 469 25.02 13.67 -17.76
N GLN A 470 25.39 13.73 -16.48
CA GLN A 470 26.44 12.89 -15.89
C GLN A 470 26.03 11.42 -15.86
N THR A 471 24.74 11.15 -15.61
CA THR A 471 24.16 9.80 -15.67
C THR A 471 24.27 9.23 -17.08
N LEU A 472 23.93 10.01 -18.11
CA LEU A 472 24.05 9.60 -19.51
C LEU A 472 25.50 9.32 -19.90
N ASP A 473 26.44 10.16 -19.49
CA ASP A 473 27.86 9.94 -19.77
C ASP A 473 28.42 8.69 -19.08
N ALA A 474 28.00 8.43 -17.85
CA ALA A 474 28.35 7.20 -17.13
C ALA A 474 27.81 5.96 -17.85
N ILE A 475 26.57 6.00 -18.33
CA ILE A 475 25.94 4.91 -19.11
C ILE A 475 26.68 4.70 -20.44
N ARG A 476 26.99 5.78 -21.18
CA ARG A 476 27.76 5.72 -22.43
C ARG A 476 29.14 5.09 -22.19
N LEU A 477 29.82 5.47 -21.11
CA LEU A 477 31.11 4.89 -20.76
C LEU A 477 31.02 3.41 -20.38
N ALA A 478 29.96 3.01 -19.67
CA ALA A 478 29.70 1.60 -19.34
C ALA A 478 29.47 0.75 -20.60
N ARG A 479 28.65 1.24 -21.54
CA ARG A 479 28.44 0.59 -22.85
C ARG A 479 29.73 0.47 -23.66
N ALA A 480 30.53 1.53 -23.73
CA ALA A 480 31.81 1.52 -24.44
C ALA A 480 32.81 0.50 -23.85
N LYS A 481 32.70 0.18 -22.56
CA LYS A 481 33.52 -0.82 -21.86
C LYS A 481 32.94 -2.24 -21.90
N GLY A 482 31.80 -2.46 -22.58
CA GLY A 482 31.15 -3.77 -22.69
C GLY A 482 30.50 -4.26 -21.39
N LEU A 483 30.21 -3.37 -20.44
CA LEU A 483 29.51 -3.70 -19.19
C LEU A 483 28.00 -3.91 -19.37
N ASP A 484 27.45 -3.71 -20.57
CA ASP A 484 26.05 -4.01 -20.90
C ASP A 484 25.84 -5.43 -21.45
N ILE A 485 26.91 -6.22 -21.60
CA ILE A 485 26.85 -7.59 -22.10
C ILE A 485 26.36 -8.48 -20.95
N GLY A 486 25.12 -8.95 -21.05
CA GLY A 486 24.54 -9.89 -20.08
C GLY A 486 25.41 -11.13 -19.86
N VAL A 487 25.18 -11.83 -18.74
CA VAL A 487 25.98 -12.96 -18.20
C VAL A 487 26.09 -14.19 -19.15
N ALA A 488 25.57 -14.13 -20.37
CA ALA A 488 25.63 -15.22 -21.36
C ALA A 488 26.13 -14.80 -22.76
N GLY A 489 26.81 -13.66 -22.91
CA GLY A 489 27.41 -13.27 -24.20
C GLY A 489 26.42 -13.00 -25.33
N THR A 490 25.13 -12.87 -25.02
CA THR A 490 24.11 -12.39 -25.94
C THR A 490 24.15 -10.85 -25.96
N PRO A 491 24.27 -10.20 -27.13
CA PRO A 491 24.17 -8.75 -27.21
C PRO A 491 22.75 -8.31 -26.88
N GLY A 492 22.54 -7.83 -25.66
CA GLY A 492 21.25 -7.33 -25.19
C GLY A 492 21.46 -6.40 -24.01
N HIS A 493 21.00 -5.16 -24.13
CA HIS A 493 21.07 -4.14 -23.09
C HIS A 493 20.38 -4.64 -21.81
N THR A 494 20.99 -4.43 -20.64
CA THR A 494 20.29 -4.66 -19.36
C THR A 494 19.10 -3.70 -19.25
N THR A 495 17.94 -4.23 -18.89
CA THR A 495 16.68 -3.47 -18.79
C THR A 495 16.80 -2.25 -17.87
N GLU A 496 17.55 -2.37 -16.77
CA GLU A 496 17.74 -1.27 -15.81
C GLU A 496 18.57 -0.11 -16.39
N ILE A 497 19.56 -0.36 -17.27
CA ILE A 497 20.29 0.72 -17.97
C ILE A 497 19.36 1.50 -18.88
N ALA A 498 18.48 0.81 -19.62
CA ALA A 498 17.52 1.48 -20.50
C ALA A 498 16.56 2.37 -19.70
N PHE A 499 16.08 1.92 -18.53
CA PHE A 499 15.26 2.75 -17.65
C PHE A 499 16.02 3.94 -17.06
N ALA A 500 17.26 3.76 -16.64
CA ALA A 500 18.09 4.86 -16.14
C ALA A 500 18.37 5.91 -17.23
N GLU A 501 18.63 5.48 -18.46
CA GLU A 501 18.82 6.37 -19.61
C GLU A 501 17.53 7.11 -19.98
N ALA A 502 16.41 6.40 -20.12
CA ALA A 502 15.10 7.00 -20.41
C ALA A 502 14.73 8.05 -19.36
N ARG A 503 14.97 7.75 -18.07
CA ARG A 503 14.76 8.71 -16.98
C ARG A 503 15.60 9.98 -17.13
N ALA A 504 16.90 9.83 -17.39
CA ALA A 504 17.78 10.99 -17.52
C ALA A 504 17.37 11.88 -18.72
N LEU A 505 16.91 11.28 -19.83
CA LEU A 505 16.38 12.00 -20.98
C LEU A 505 15.06 12.73 -20.67
N LEU A 506 14.16 12.08 -19.92
CA LEU A 506 12.92 12.72 -19.43
C LEU A 506 13.19 13.91 -18.52
N ASP A 507 14.16 13.81 -17.60
CA ASP A 507 14.57 14.91 -16.72
C ASP A 507 15.17 16.09 -17.51
N LEU A 508 15.82 15.83 -18.66
CA LEU A 508 16.31 16.84 -19.60
C LEU A 508 15.19 17.44 -20.49
N GLY A 509 14.00 16.84 -20.49
CA GLY A 509 12.87 17.26 -21.32
C GLY A 509 12.95 16.77 -22.77
N ASP A 510 13.60 15.63 -23.03
CA ASP A 510 13.71 15.00 -24.34
C ASP A 510 12.86 13.71 -24.41
N PRO A 511 11.52 13.83 -24.60
CA PRO A 511 10.63 12.67 -24.64
C PRO A 511 10.84 11.79 -25.87
N GLU A 512 11.28 12.34 -27.00
CA GLU A 512 11.50 11.58 -28.24
C GLU A 512 12.65 10.59 -28.07
N ALA A 513 13.81 11.06 -27.57
CA ALA A 513 14.94 10.20 -27.29
C ALA A 513 14.60 9.15 -26.22
N ALA A 514 13.88 9.54 -25.17
CA ALA A 514 13.44 8.61 -24.13
C ALA A 514 12.52 7.51 -24.70
N GLY A 515 11.58 7.87 -25.58
CA GLY A 515 10.71 6.92 -26.28
C GLY A 515 11.49 5.88 -27.08
N HIS A 516 12.49 6.32 -27.84
CA HIS A 516 13.37 5.42 -28.61
C HIS A 516 14.13 4.43 -27.72
N VAL A 517 14.60 4.87 -26.55
CA VAL A 517 15.25 3.96 -25.59
C VAL A 517 14.26 2.91 -25.09
N LEU A 518 13.03 3.30 -24.77
CA LEU A 518 11.98 2.38 -24.29
C LEU A 518 11.56 1.35 -25.35
N ASP A 519 11.63 1.69 -26.64
CA ASP A 519 11.37 0.74 -27.74
C ASP A 519 12.39 -0.40 -27.81
N THR A 520 13.58 -0.22 -27.23
CA THR A 520 14.62 -1.27 -27.16
C THR A 520 14.40 -2.27 -26.02
N VAL A 521 13.50 -1.99 -25.09
CA VAL A 521 13.25 -2.83 -23.91
C VAL A 521 12.39 -4.03 -24.31
N ALA A 522 12.92 -5.24 -24.12
CA ALA A 522 12.16 -6.46 -24.33
C ALA A 522 11.03 -6.59 -23.31
N LEU A 523 9.80 -6.80 -23.78
CA LEU A 523 8.62 -6.95 -22.94
C LEU A 523 8.32 -8.44 -22.70
N PRO A 524 8.09 -8.87 -21.43
CA PRO A 524 7.58 -10.19 -21.16
C PRO A 524 6.11 -10.29 -21.62
N LYS A 525 5.57 -11.53 -21.73
CA LYS A 525 4.20 -11.77 -22.22
C LYS A 525 3.10 -11.05 -21.42
N GLY A 526 3.35 -10.74 -20.14
CA GLY A 526 2.44 -9.99 -19.26
C GLY A 526 2.64 -8.47 -19.27
N GLY A 527 3.55 -7.94 -20.10
CA GLY A 527 3.93 -6.52 -20.10
C GLY A 527 4.86 -6.14 -18.95
N ASN A 528 5.26 -4.88 -18.90
CA ASN A 528 6.08 -4.33 -17.83
C ASN A 528 5.57 -2.94 -17.46
N TRP A 529 4.97 -2.83 -16.27
CA TRP A 529 4.37 -1.60 -15.78
C TRP A 529 5.37 -0.44 -15.72
N ARG A 530 6.69 -0.70 -15.58
CA ARG A 530 7.72 0.34 -15.61
C ARG A 530 7.83 0.99 -16.99
N VAL A 531 7.63 0.21 -18.06
CA VAL A 531 7.58 0.74 -19.43
C VAL A 531 6.35 1.63 -19.58
N ASP A 532 5.18 1.17 -19.12
CA ASP A 532 3.95 1.98 -19.14
C ASP A 532 4.17 3.29 -18.35
N TRP A 533 4.77 3.23 -17.17
CA TRP A 533 5.09 4.41 -16.36
C TRP A 533 5.92 5.46 -17.11
N TYR A 534 7.04 5.04 -17.71
CA TYR A 534 7.91 5.95 -18.46
C TYR A 534 7.29 6.40 -19.79
N ARG A 535 6.52 5.54 -20.48
CA ARG A 535 5.75 5.96 -21.67
C ARG A 535 4.67 6.98 -21.33
N GLY A 536 4.08 6.87 -20.14
CA GLY A 536 3.18 7.90 -19.59
C GLY A 536 3.86 9.25 -19.47
N MET A 537 5.09 9.29 -18.96
CA MET A 537 5.90 10.52 -18.87
C MET A 537 6.31 11.07 -20.24
N VAL A 538 6.71 10.21 -21.18
CA VAL A 538 7.01 10.58 -22.57
C VAL A 538 5.81 11.27 -23.20
N ALA A 539 4.64 10.63 -23.13
CA ALA A 539 3.39 11.16 -23.68
C ALA A 539 2.98 12.48 -22.99
N LEU A 540 3.15 12.58 -21.67
CA LEU A 540 2.84 13.79 -20.90
C LEU A 540 3.68 14.99 -21.35
N LEU A 541 4.99 14.80 -21.55
CA LEU A 541 5.89 15.85 -22.07
C LEU A 541 5.63 16.16 -23.55
N GLY A 542 5.20 15.17 -24.32
CA GLY A 542 4.82 15.34 -25.72
C GLY A 542 3.46 16.03 -25.94
N GLY A 543 2.68 16.27 -24.87
CA GLY A 543 1.32 16.82 -24.97
C GLY A 543 0.26 15.80 -25.39
N GLU A 544 0.58 14.50 -25.40
CA GLU A 544 -0.30 13.40 -25.77
C GLU A 544 -1.05 12.87 -24.55
N TYR A 545 -1.94 13.69 -23.97
CA TYR A 545 -2.52 13.40 -22.65
C TYR A 545 -3.39 12.14 -22.58
N GLU A 546 -4.09 11.77 -23.66
CA GLU A 546 -4.83 10.50 -23.72
C GLU A 546 -3.91 9.28 -23.63
N ALA A 547 -2.78 9.33 -24.34
CA ALA A 547 -1.76 8.28 -24.26
C ALA A 547 -1.13 8.25 -22.87
N ALA A 548 -0.86 9.42 -22.27
CA ALA A 548 -0.36 9.51 -20.90
C ALA A 548 -1.34 8.88 -19.89
N MET A 549 -2.63 9.22 -19.98
CA MET A 549 -3.70 8.65 -19.15
C MET A 549 -3.76 7.13 -19.29
N THR A 550 -3.74 6.60 -20.51
CA THR A 550 -3.80 5.16 -20.77
C THR A 550 -2.62 4.43 -20.12
N ASN A 551 -1.40 4.96 -20.27
CA ASN A 551 -0.19 4.37 -19.72
C ASN A 551 -0.14 4.46 -18.18
N PHE A 552 -0.55 5.58 -17.58
CA PHE A 552 -0.63 5.70 -16.12
C PHE A 552 -1.75 4.83 -15.54
N ASP A 553 -2.87 4.65 -16.24
CA ASP A 553 -3.94 3.76 -15.81
C ASP A 553 -3.54 2.28 -15.90
N ALA A 554 -2.79 1.90 -16.94
CA ALA A 554 -2.15 0.58 -17.03
C ALA A 554 -1.19 0.34 -15.85
N THR A 555 -0.39 1.34 -15.48
CA THR A 555 0.47 1.30 -14.29
C THR A 555 -0.38 1.11 -13.02
N LEU A 556 -1.47 1.86 -12.86
CA LEU A 556 -2.38 1.72 -11.72
C LEU A 556 -3.09 0.35 -11.68
N ALA A 557 -3.42 -0.23 -12.83
CA ALA A 557 -3.99 -1.56 -12.93
C ALA A 557 -3.00 -2.65 -12.49
N ALA A 558 -1.71 -2.47 -12.78
CA ALA A 558 -0.65 -3.35 -12.30
C ALA A 558 -0.33 -3.14 -10.80
N LEU A 559 -0.43 -1.89 -10.32
CA LEU A 559 -0.05 -1.47 -8.98
C LEU A 559 -1.20 -0.70 -8.27
N PRO A 560 -2.29 -1.39 -7.92
CA PRO A 560 -3.51 -0.75 -7.43
C PRO A 560 -3.35 -0.10 -6.04
N GLY A 561 -2.36 -0.52 -5.26
CA GLY A 561 -2.05 0.01 -3.93
C GLY A 561 -1.20 1.27 -3.94
N GLU A 562 -0.63 1.67 -5.08
CA GLU A 562 0.31 2.79 -5.16
C GLU A 562 -0.38 4.15 -5.33
N ILE A 563 0.16 5.16 -4.64
CA ILE A 563 -0.30 6.55 -4.75
C ILE A 563 0.33 7.29 -5.94
N ALA A 564 1.51 6.86 -6.41
CA ALA A 564 2.24 7.48 -7.50
C ALA A 564 1.44 7.55 -8.82
N PRO A 565 0.85 6.44 -9.32
CA PRO A 565 0.04 6.50 -10.53
C PRO A 565 -1.27 7.28 -10.35
N LYS A 566 -1.84 7.31 -9.14
CA LYS A 566 -3.01 8.13 -8.83
C LYS A 566 -2.69 9.63 -8.93
N LEU A 567 -1.53 10.04 -8.43
CA LEU A 567 -1.05 11.41 -8.56
C LEU A 567 -0.80 11.81 -10.02
N ALA A 568 -0.19 10.92 -10.82
CA ALA A 568 0.07 11.16 -12.23
C ALA A 568 -1.23 11.28 -13.05
N LEU A 569 -2.23 10.44 -12.78
CA LEU A 569 -3.55 10.51 -13.40
C LEU A 569 -4.28 11.81 -13.04
N ALA A 570 -4.22 12.25 -11.78
CA ALA A 570 -4.81 13.51 -11.34
C ALA A 570 -4.17 14.73 -12.03
N ALA A 571 -2.84 14.74 -12.12
CA ALA A 571 -2.09 15.81 -12.75
C ALA A 571 -2.32 15.87 -14.27
N THR A 572 -2.38 14.71 -14.94
CA THR A 572 -2.69 14.64 -16.37
C THR A 572 -4.11 15.14 -16.67
N ALA A 573 -5.11 14.78 -15.84
CA ALA A 573 -6.48 15.30 -15.98
C ALA A 573 -6.55 16.82 -15.82
N GLU A 574 -5.72 17.40 -14.95
CA GLU A 574 -5.60 18.85 -14.77
C GLU A 574 -4.98 19.53 -16.00
N LEU A 575 -3.98 18.92 -16.64
CA LEU A 575 -3.42 19.42 -17.91
C LEU A 575 -4.43 19.34 -19.07
N ILE A 576 -5.25 18.29 -19.14
CA ILE A 576 -6.33 18.20 -20.13
C ILE A 576 -7.30 19.37 -19.98
N LEU A 577 -7.71 19.69 -18.75
CA LEU A 577 -8.60 20.83 -18.48
C LEU A 577 -7.99 22.18 -18.85
N GLN A 578 -6.67 22.31 -18.72
CA GLN A 578 -5.93 23.54 -18.98
C GLN A 578 -5.68 23.75 -20.48
N ASP A 579 -5.27 22.71 -21.19
CA ASP A 579 -4.72 22.83 -22.54
C ASP A 579 -5.70 22.42 -23.63
N TRP A 580 -6.69 21.56 -23.31
CA TRP A 580 -7.65 21.03 -24.28
C TRP A 580 -9.04 21.61 -24.08
N HIS A 581 -9.76 21.83 -25.19
CA HIS A 581 -11.19 22.09 -25.14
C HIS A 581 -11.94 20.76 -25.07
N THR A 582 -12.35 20.36 -23.87
CA THR A 582 -13.13 19.14 -23.64
C THR A 582 -14.63 19.43 -23.64
N ASP A 583 -15.41 18.51 -24.20
CA ASP A 583 -16.87 18.59 -24.22
C ASP A 583 -17.50 18.40 -22.82
N ASP A 584 -16.77 17.77 -21.89
CA ASP A 584 -17.21 17.53 -20.51
C ASP A 584 -16.11 17.86 -19.48
N PRO A 585 -15.88 19.16 -19.20
CA PRO A 585 -14.86 19.58 -18.23
C PRO A 585 -15.22 19.20 -16.79
N GLU A 586 -16.50 18.98 -16.47
CA GLU A 586 -16.91 18.58 -15.12
C GLU A 586 -16.47 17.14 -14.81
N GLN A 587 -16.53 16.25 -15.80
CA GLN A 587 -16.02 14.88 -15.67
C GLN A 587 -14.53 14.85 -15.32
N TRP A 588 -13.70 15.61 -16.04
CA TRP A 588 -12.26 15.68 -15.78
C TRP A 588 -11.92 16.33 -14.44
N ARG A 589 -12.68 17.37 -14.03
CA ARG A 589 -12.53 17.97 -12.69
C ARG A 589 -12.86 16.96 -11.59
N ALA A 590 -13.97 16.23 -11.72
CA ALA A 590 -14.35 15.20 -10.77
C ALA A 590 -13.31 14.07 -10.70
N PHE A 591 -12.72 13.71 -11.84
CA PHE A 591 -11.66 12.72 -11.93
C PHE A 591 -10.38 13.18 -11.22
N ALA A 592 -9.92 14.40 -11.48
CA ALA A 592 -8.76 14.99 -10.81
C ALA A 592 -9.00 15.14 -9.30
N GLU A 593 -10.16 15.66 -8.89
CA GLU A 593 -10.55 15.82 -7.49
C GLU A 593 -10.50 14.47 -6.76
N LYS A 594 -11.06 13.42 -7.36
CA LYS A 594 -11.10 12.08 -6.78
C LYS A 594 -9.69 11.57 -6.45
N TYR A 595 -8.76 11.61 -7.40
CA TYR A 595 -7.42 11.05 -7.19
C TYR A 595 -6.55 11.93 -6.31
N TYR A 596 -6.59 13.26 -6.43
CA TYR A 596 -5.91 14.15 -5.49
C TYR A 596 -6.40 13.93 -4.06
N ARG A 597 -7.72 13.75 -3.86
CA ARG A 597 -8.30 13.45 -2.55
C ARG A 597 -7.84 12.11 -2.00
N ILE A 598 -7.75 11.06 -2.82
CA ILE A 598 -7.26 9.74 -2.39
C ILE A 598 -5.80 9.85 -1.93
N VAL A 599 -4.94 10.47 -2.75
CA VAL A 599 -3.52 10.64 -2.43
C VAL A 599 -3.35 11.46 -1.15
N TRP A 600 -3.96 12.65 -1.08
CA TRP A 600 -3.84 13.55 0.07
C TRP A 600 -4.35 12.95 1.38
N ARG A 601 -5.44 12.19 1.33
CA ARG A 601 -5.98 11.52 2.52
C ARG A 601 -5.07 10.39 3.00
N THR A 602 -4.39 9.71 2.08
CA THR A 602 -3.58 8.52 2.41
C THR A 602 -2.22 8.94 2.96
N ASP A 603 -1.58 9.93 2.35
CA ASP A 603 -0.27 10.45 2.75
C ASP A 603 -0.21 11.98 2.59
N ARG A 604 -0.21 12.72 3.71
CA ARG A 604 -0.12 14.19 3.72
C ARG A 604 1.30 14.71 3.51
N GLY A 605 2.28 13.84 3.32
CA GLY A 605 3.61 14.19 2.81
C GLY A 605 3.58 14.59 1.33
N VAL A 606 2.57 14.15 0.57
CA VAL A 606 2.43 14.45 -0.87
C VAL A 606 1.73 15.80 -1.06
N VAL A 607 2.46 16.88 -0.77
CA VAL A 607 1.90 18.24 -0.73
C VAL A 607 1.30 18.69 -2.08
N SER A 608 1.85 18.26 -3.23
CA SER A 608 1.25 18.55 -4.55
C SER A 608 -0.23 18.13 -4.62
N ALA A 609 -0.61 17.04 -3.93
CA ALA A 609 -1.98 16.58 -3.90
C ALA A 609 -2.91 17.50 -3.10
N ALA A 610 -2.43 18.15 -2.02
CA ALA A 610 -3.21 19.13 -1.29
C ALA A 610 -3.53 20.36 -2.14
N PHE A 611 -2.52 20.88 -2.86
CA PHE A 611 -2.69 22.03 -3.73
C PHE A 611 -3.58 21.70 -4.94
N GLY A 612 -3.39 20.54 -5.56
CA GLY A 612 -4.26 20.03 -6.62
C GLY A 612 -5.72 19.90 -6.15
N LEU A 613 -5.94 19.24 -5.01
CA LEU A 613 -7.27 19.10 -4.40
C LEU A 613 -7.90 20.47 -4.11
N SER A 614 -7.12 21.40 -3.54
CA SER A 614 -7.61 22.75 -3.25
C SER A 614 -8.10 23.46 -4.50
N ARG A 615 -7.38 23.35 -5.64
CA ARG A 615 -7.81 23.95 -6.90
C ARG A 615 -9.11 23.33 -7.41
N GLN A 616 -9.19 22.00 -7.46
CA GLN A 616 -10.41 21.33 -7.94
C GLN A 616 -11.64 21.63 -7.07
N LEU A 617 -11.45 21.73 -5.74
CA LEU A 617 -12.53 22.13 -4.83
C LEU A 617 -12.96 23.58 -5.01
N ALA A 618 -12.00 24.49 -5.21
CA ALA A 618 -12.29 25.89 -5.45
C ALA A 618 -13.07 26.10 -6.75
N ASP A 619 -12.68 25.40 -7.83
CA ASP A 619 -13.37 25.41 -9.12
C ASP A 619 -14.82 24.92 -9.03
N ARG A 620 -15.08 23.93 -8.17
CA ARG A 620 -16.43 23.43 -7.88
C ARG A 620 -17.25 24.38 -6.98
N GLY A 621 -16.64 25.43 -6.44
CA GLY A 621 -17.24 26.39 -5.50
C GLY A 621 -17.16 25.97 -4.02
N ASP A 622 -16.48 24.88 -3.70
CA ASP A 622 -16.27 24.40 -2.32
C ASP A 622 -15.02 25.06 -1.70
N ILE A 623 -15.11 26.37 -1.49
CA ILE A 623 -14.01 27.19 -0.92
C ILE A 623 -13.62 26.72 0.48
N ALA A 624 -14.58 26.22 1.26
CA ALA A 624 -14.31 25.70 2.59
C ALA A 624 -13.48 24.42 2.56
N GLY A 625 -13.84 23.46 1.70
CA GLY A 625 -13.05 22.26 1.48
C GLY A 625 -11.65 22.57 0.92
N ALA A 626 -11.55 23.51 -0.02
CA ALA A 626 -10.28 23.92 -0.61
C ALA A 626 -9.28 24.41 0.44
N VAL A 627 -9.73 25.35 1.28
CA VAL A 627 -8.92 25.92 2.36
C VAL A 627 -8.59 24.87 3.43
N LEU A 628 -9.54 23.98 3.75
CA LEU A 628 -9.29 22.89 4.70
C LEU A 628 -8.17 21.95 4.22
N ALA A 629 -8.09 21.65 2.93
CA ALA A 629 -7.02 20.83 2.38
C ALA A 629 -5.64 21.46 2.58
N LEU A 630 -5.53 22.78 2.38
CA LEU A 630 -4.30 23.54 2.62
C LEU A 630 -3.96 23.68 4.10
N ASP A 631 -4.97 23.82 4.97
CA ASP A 631 -4.79 23.92 6.42
C ASP A 631 -4.30 22.62 7.07
N GLN A 632 -4.49 21.49 6.41
CA GLN A 632 -3.96 20.20 6.84
C GLN A 632 -2.45 20.06 6.60
N ILE A 633 -1.83 20.96 5.84
CA ILE A 633 -0.37 20.98 5.67
C ILE A 633 0.28 21.42 6.99
N PRO A 634 1.18 20.62 7.59
CA PRO A 634 1.75 20.94 8.89
C PRO A 634 2.69 22.15 8.83
N ALA A 635 2.77 22.90 9.93
CA ALA A 635 3.65 24.06 10.06
C ALA A 635 5.16 23.74 9.93
N THR A 636 5.53 22.46 10.05
CA THR A 636 6.90 21.97 9.80
C THR A 636 7.24 21.84 8.32
N SER A 637 6.25 21.90 7.42
CA SER A 637 6.47 21.86 5.97
C SER A 637 7.07 23.16 5.48
N ARG A 638 8.07 23.07 4.58
CA ARG A 638 8.63 24.24 3.87
C ARG A 638 7.60 24.99 3.05
N LEU A 639 6.49 24.32 2.69
CA LEU A 639 5.41 24.89 1.89
C LEU A 639 4.27 25.44 2.73
N TYR A 640 4.40 25.45 4.06
CA TYR A 640 3.35 25.97 4.95
C TYR A 640 3.03 27.44 4.64
N ALA A 641 4.04 28.30 4.47
CA ALA A 641 3.83 29.70 4.12
C ALA A 641 3.07 29.85 2.79
N THR A 642 3.50 29.12 1.75
CA THR A 642 2.82 29.09 0.45
C THR A 642 1.37 28.61 0.60
N ALA A 643 1.11 27.55 1.37
CA ALA A 643 -0.23 27.04 1.60
C ALA A 643 -1.14 28.07 2.28
N GLN A 644 -0.64 28.78 3.29
CA GLN A 644 -1.40 29.83 3.98
C GLN A 644 -1.69 31.04 3.07
N MET A 645 -0.75 31.42 2.21
CA MET A 645 -0.96 32.46 1.21
C MET A 645 -1.97 32.02 0.14
N THR A 646 -1.86 30.80 -0.36
CA THR A 646 -2.82 30.22 -1.31
C THR A 646 -4.21 30.14 -0.69
N ALA A 647 -4.35 29.69 0.56
CA ALA A 647 -5.63 29.64 1.25
C ALA A 647 -6.26 31.04 1.41
N ALA A 648 -5.44 32.06 1.69
CA ALA A 648 -5.90 33.44 1.71
C ALA A 648 -6.41 33.90 0.34
N LEU A 649 -5.70 33.59 -0.75
CA LEU A 649 -6.15 33.91 -2.11
C LEU A 649 -7.43 33.18 -2.48
N THR A 650 -7.51 31.87 -2.23
CA THR A 650 -8.69 31.04 -2.51
C THR A 650 -9.94 31.55 -1.80
N ARG A 651 -9.79 32.11 -0.59
CA ARG A 651 -10.91 32.75 0.11
C ARG A 651 -11.40 34.04 -0.54
N LEU A 652 -10.51 34.78 -1.19
CA LEU A 652 -10.82 36.07 -1.79
C LEU A 652 -11.26 35.95 -3.25
N SER A 653 -10.85 34.89 -3.96
CA SER A 653 -11.11 34.72 -5.40
C SER A 653 -12.40 33.97 -5.72
N GLY A 654 -13.03 33.30 -4.74
CA GLY A 654 -14.19 32.43 -4.97
C GLY A 654 -15.51 33.15 -5.24
N VAL A 655 -15.63 34.44 -4.94
CA VAL A 655 -16.83 35.25 -5.16
C VAL A 655 -16.47 36.67 -5.59
N PRO A 656 -17.35 37.38 -6.33
CA PRO A 656 -17.15 38.79 -6.64
C PRO A 656 -16.92 39.62 -5.38
N ILE A 657 -16.06 40.65 -5.46
CA ILE A 657 -15.71 41.49 -4.31
C ILE A 657 -16.96 42.01 -3.56
N PRO A 658 -18.03 42.51 -4.21
CA PRO A 658 -19.23 42.96 -3.50
C PRO A 658 -19.96 41.87 -2.70
N ASP A 659 -19.76 40.61 -3.04
CA ASP A 659 -20.44 39.47 -2.39
C ASP A 659 -19.55 38.78 -1.33
N LEU A 660 -18.31 39.26 -1.15
CA LEU A 660 -17.42 38.76 -0.09
C LEU A 660 -17.98 39.10 1.29
N ASP A 661 -17.80 38.18 2.25
CA ASP A 661 -18.06 38.46 3.64
C ASP A 661 -16.82 39.08 4.33
N GLU A 662 -17.06 39.88 5.38
CA GLU A 662 -15.97 40.46 6.17
C GLU A 662 -15.11 39.38 6.84
N ALA A 663 -15.72 38.22 7.15
CA ALA A 663 -15.06 37.09 7.78
C ALA A 663 -13.93 36.52 6.89
N ALA A 664 -14.13 36.40 5.57
CA ALA A 664 -13.12 35.95 4.62
C ALA A 664 -11.96 36.94 4.52
N LEU A 665 -12.24 38.25 4.48
CA LEU A 665 -11.21 39.30 4.49
C LEU A 665 -10.35 39.22 5.75
N ARG A 666 -10.99 39.09 6.92
CA ARG A 666 -10.28 38.94 8.20
C ARG A 666 -9.52 37.62 8.30
N ASP A 667 -10.06 36.53 7.76
CA ASP A 667 -9.37 35.25 7.73
C ASP A 667 -8.10 35.31 6.87
N ALA A 668 -8.20 35.85 5.65
CA ALA A 668 -7.08 36.09 4.76
C ALA A 668 -6.01 36.96 5.43
N ALA A 669 -6.42 38.06 6.09
CA ALA A 669 -5.49 38.91 6.83
C ALA A 669 -4.77 38.19 7.97
N ARG A 670 -5.50 37.44 8.81
CA ARG A 670 -4.92 36.68 9.93
C ARG A 670 -3.89 35.65 9.46
N ARG A 671 -4.12 35.02 8.30
CA ARG A 671 -3.17 34.07 7.70
C ARG A 671 -1.87 34.77 7.34
N ILE A 672 -1.93 35.91 6.68
CA ILE A 672 -0.74 36.68 6.28
C ILE A 672 -0.02 37.29 7.49
N GLU A 673 -0.76 37.74 8.52
CA GLU A 673 -0.19 38.28 9.77
C GLU A 673 0.65 37.27 10.56
N ARG A 674 0.30 35.98 10.48
CA ARG A 674 1.01 34.90 11.19
C ARG A 674 2.33 34.51 10.51
N LEU A 675 2.52 34.89 9.25
CA LEU A 675 3.73 34.56 8.50
C LEU A 675 4.86 35.53 8.87
N PRO A 676 6.12 35.06 8.93
CA PRO A 676 7.26 35.93 9.12
C PRO A 676 7.33 37.03 8.05
N PRO A 677 7.68 38.28 8.40
CA PRO A 677 7.78 39.36 7.42
C PRO A 677 8.90 39.16 6.40
N GLU A 678 9.87 38.29 6.68
CA GLU A 678 10.96 37.92 5.76
C GLU A 678 10.52 36.97 4.64
N GLU A 679 9.35 36.35 4.74
CA GLU A 679 8.81 35.49 3.68
C GLU A 679 8.58 36.29 2.40
N GLY A 680 9.16 35.83 1.29
CA GLY A 680 9.36 36.63 0.09
C GLY A 680 8.08 37.24 -0.50
N ARG A 681 6.95 36.50 -0.43
CA ARG A 681 5.65 36.93 -0.99
C ARG A 681 4.73 37.61 0.04
N VAL A 682 5.14 37.80 1.29
CA VAL A 682 4.30 38.50 2.28
C VAL A 682 3.99 39.96 1.89
N PRO A 683 4.95 40.78 1.39
CA PRO A 683 4.66 42.17 1.03
C PRO A 683 3.59 42.33 -0.06
N GLN A 684 3.64 41.50 -1.11
CA GLN A 684 2.64 41.47 -2.19
C GLN A 684 1.29 40.95 -1.68
N MET A 685 1.29 39.89 -0.87
CA MET A 685 0.06 39.38 -0.25
C MET A 685 -0.64 40.42 0.64
N ARG A 686 0.12 41.21 1.40
CA ARG A 686 -0.43 42.32 2.20
C ARG A 686 -1.09 43.37 1.31
N ALA A 687 -0.48 43.72 0.17
CA ALA A 687 -1.05 44.66 -0.78
C ALA A 687 -2.35 44.14 -1.40
N VAL A 688 -2.40 42.85 -1.76
CA VAL A 688 -3.60 42.19 -2.30
C VAL A 688 -4.74 42.22 -1.28
N VAL A 689 -4.53 41.72 -0.06
CA VAL A 689 -5.59 41.64 0.97
C VAL A 689 -6.14 43.03 1.33
N LEU A 690 -5.26 44.02 1.54
CA LEU A 690 -5.68 45.40 1.85
C LEU A 690 -6.40 46.06 0.65
N GLY A 691 -5.94 45.80 -0.57
CA GLY A 691 -6.59 46.26 -1.80
C GLY A 691 -8.00 45.69 -1.95
N THR A 692 -8.17 44.38 -1.78
CA THR A 692 -9.48 43.72 -1.83
C THR A 692 -10.42 44.24 -0.74
N ALA A 693 -9.93 44.42 0.49
CA ALA A 693 -10.71 44.99 1.58
C ALA A 693 -11.14 46.44 1.28
N LEU A 694 -10.27 47.24 0.66
CA LEU A 694 -10.59 48.61 0.24
C LEU A 694 -11.69 48.62 -0.82
N ASP A 695 -11.60 47.77 -1.83
CA ASP A 695 -12.62 47.68 -2.87
C ASP A 695 -13.96 47.13 -2.33
N TRP A 696 -13.92 46.24 -1.34
CA TRP A 696 -15.13 45.79 -0.62
C TRP A 696 -15.86 46.94 0.10
N VAL A 697 -15.13 47.78 0.84
CA VAL A 697 -15.70 48.98 1.49
C VAL A 697 -16.24 49.97 0.45
N ARG A 698 -15.50 50.19 -0.65
CA ARG A 698 -15.92 51.07 -1.75
C ARG A 698 -17.15 50.56 -2.50
N SER A 699 -17.46 49.26 -2.38
CA SER A 699 -18.68 48.65 -2.92
C SER A 699 -19.92 48.92 -2.06
N GLY A 700 -19.79 49.68 -0.96
CA GLY A 700 -20.90 50.13 -0.12
C GLY A 700 -20.99 49.42 1.23
N HIS A 701 -20.04 48.54 1.56
CA HIS A 701 -20.03 47.82 2.83
C HIS A 701 -19.45 48.64 3.99
N THR A 702 -19.96 48.39 5.19
CA THR A 702 -19.44 48.94 6.44
C THR A 702 -18.86 47.82 7.29
N ALA A 703 -17.57 47.91 7.62
CA ALA A 703 -16.90 46.91 8.44
C ALA A 703 -17.27 47.00 9.93
N ASP A 704 -17.24 45.87 10.63
CA ASP A 704 -17.33 45.80 12.08
C ASP A 704 -16.04 46.30 12.75
N LEU A 705 -16.05 47.55 13.18
CA LEU A 705 -14.91 48.17 13.85
C LEU A 705 -14.59 47.54 15.22
N THR A 706 -15.52 46.81 15.84
CA THR A 706 -15.28 46.15 17.13
C THR A 706 -14.35 44.94 17.02
N ALA A 707 -14.26 44.34 15.83
CA ALA A 707 -13.38 43.22 15.54
C ALA A 707 -11.90 43.64 15.30
N GLY A 708 -11.58 44.94 15.39
CA GLY A 708 -10.21 45.46 15.34
C GLY A 708 -9.66 45.68 13.91
N PRO A 709 -8.39 46.12 13.79
CA PRO A 709 -7.75 46.44 12.52
C PRO A 709 -7.47 45.19 11.67
N ILE A 710 -7.22 45.40 10.38
CA ILE A 710 -6.85 44.37 9.40
C ILE A 710 -5.44 44.64 8.87
N LEU A 711 -4.49 43.70 9.06
CA LEU A 711 -3.08 43.87 8.71
C LEU A 711 -2.44 45.12 9.33
N GLY A 712 -2.94 45.55 10.50
CA GLY A 712 -2.53 46.77 11.21
C GLY A 712 -3.15 48.07 10.70
N ALA A 713 -4.00 48.02 9.67
CA ALA A 713 -4.77 49.17 9.18
C ALA A 713 -6.16 49.20 9.84
N GLU A 714 -6.64 50.40 10.21
CA GLU A 714 -8.05 50.54 10.61
C GLU A 714 -8.97 50.11 9.46
N PHE A 715 -10.01 49.33 9.76
CA PHE A 715 -10.95 48.80 8.76
C PHE A 715 -11.96 49.89 8.33
N THR A 716 -11.44 51.03 7.90
CA THR A 716 -12.16 52.16 7.31
C THR A 716 -11.57 52.45 5.93
N GLU A 717 -12.29 53.15 5.05
CA GLU A 717 -11.72 53.52 3.75
C GLU A 717 -10.40 54.29 3.91
N HIS A 718 -10.31 55.19 4.90
CA HIS A 718 -9.10 55.95 5.19
C HIS A 718 -7.94 55.06 5.67
N GLY A 719 -8.20 54.16 6.63
CA GLY A 719 -7.19 53.26 7.16
C GLY A 719 -6.69 52.27 6.11
N LEU A 720 -7.59 51.67 5.34
CA LEU A 720 -7.25 50.75 4.25
C LEU A 720 -6.44 51.43 3.14
N ARG A 721 -6.80 52.66 2.74
CA ARG A 721 -5.99 53.45 1.79
C ARG A 721 -4.58 53.69 2.30
N THR A 722 -4.44 54.05 3.57
CA THR A 722 -3.14 54.26 4.22
C THR A 722 -2.32 52.98 4.25
N GLY A 723 -2.95 51.85 4.61
CA GLY A 723 -2.31 50.53 4.63
C GLY A 723 -1.86 50.08 3.24
N THR A 724 -2.72 50.18 2.23
CA THR A 724 -2.41 49.82 0.84
C THR A 724 -1.31 50.71 0.26
N GLU A 725 -1.32 52.02 0.53
CA GLU A 725 -0.22 52.94 0.15
C GLU A 725 1.11 52.47 0.76
N ALA A 726 1.14 52.15 2.06
CA ALA A 726 2.35 51.70 2.74
C ALA A 726 2.87 50.35 2.20
N ALA A 727 1.97 49.42 1.86
CA ALA A 727 2.33 48.13 1.25
C ALA A 727 2.96 48.33 -0.13
N LEU A 728 2.34 49.14 -1.00
CA LEU A 728 2.86 49.45 -2.34
C LEU A 728 4.20 50.19 -2.29
N ARG A 729 4.39 51.14 -1.36
CA ARG A 729 5.68 51.82 -1.15
C ARG A 729 6.77 50.86 -0.64
N THR A 730 6.39 49.81 0.08
CA THR A 730 7.34 48.78 0.51
C THR A 730 7.78 47.92 -0.67
N LEU A 731 6.85 47.50 -1.53
CA LEU A 731 7.17 46.81 -2.78
C LEU A 731 8.07 47.65 -3.69
N ALA A 732 7.79 48.95 -3.82
CA ALA A 732 8.60 49.87 -4.64
C ALA A 732 10.05 50.00 -4.14
N ARG A 733 10.27 49.90 -2.82
CA ARG A 733 11.63 49.91 -2.23
C ARG A 733 12.38 48.61 -2.50
N ASN A 734 11.67 47.49 -2.59
CA ASN A 734 12.26 46.16 -2.74
C ASN A 734 12.52 45.77 -4.20
N THR A 735 11.83 46.38 -5.16
CA THR A 735 12.04 46.07 -6.58
C THR A 735 13.35 46.68 -7.11
N SER A 736 14.09 45.89 -7.89
CA SER A 736 15.32 46.30 -8.56
C SER A 736 15.06 47.03 -9.88
N ASP A 737 13.87 46.89 -10.48
CA ASP A 737 13.49 47.55 -11.74
C ASP A 737 13.03 49.01 -11.50
N PRO A 738 13.75 50.02 -12.01
CA PRO A 738 13.35 51.43 -11.87
C PRO A 738 12.00 51.75 -12.51
N ARG A 739 11.62 51.07 -13.60
CA ARG A 739 10.34 51.30 -14.28
C ARG A 739 9.19 50.81 -13.41
N HIS A 740 9.26 49.56 -12.97
CA HIS A 740 8.25 48.98 -12.07
C HIS A 740 8.16 49.75 -10.75
N ARG A 741 9.30 50.23 -10.21
CA ARG A 741 9.31 51.12 -9.05
C ARG A 741 8.44 52.36 -9.24
N ASN A 742 8.55 53.03 -10.38
CA ASN A 742 7.73 54.21 -10.68
C ASN A 742 6.24 53.84 -10.81
N GLU A 743 5.92 52.71 -11.46
CA GLU A 743 4.54 52.23 -11.61
C GLU A 743 3.89 51.93 -10.25
N LEU A 744 4.63 51.31 -9.32
CA LEU A 744 4.18 51.07 -7.93
C LEU A 744 4.02 52.37 -7.14
N VAL A 745 4.92 53.34 -7.30
CA VAL A 745 4.81 54.67 -6.66
C VAL A 745 3.58 55.41 -7.16
N ASP A 746 3.30 55.36 -8.47
CA ASP A 746 2.12 55.97 -9.06
C ASP A 746 0.84 55.29 -8.56
N LEU A 747 0.84 53.96 -8.43
CA LEU A 747 -0.29 53.23 -7.83
C LEU A 747 -0.50 53.63 -6.37
N ALA A 748 0.57 53.73 -5.57
CA ALA A 748 0.52 54.19 -4.19
C ALA A 748 -0.06 55.61 -4.08
N ASN A 749 0.35 56.52 -4.98
CA ASN A 749 -0.16 57.89 -5.03
C ASN A 749 -1.65 57.95 -5.40
N ARG A 750 -2.14 57.04 -6.27
CA ARG A 750 -3.58 56.96 -6.61
C ARG A 750 -4.44 56.48 -5.45
N VAL A 751 -3.92 55.58 -4.61
CA VAL A 751 -4.67 54.98 -3.50
C VAL A 751 -4.63 55.86 -2.23
N ARG A 752 -3.62 56.72 -2.10
CA ARG A 752 -3.41 57.64 -0.97
C ARG A 752 -4.73 58.27 -0.47
N PRO A 753 -4.98 58.27 0.86
CA PRO A 753 -6.16 58.93 1.41
C PRO A 753 -6.16 60.42 1.10
N ARG A 754 -7.31 60.97 0.71
CA ARG A 754 -7.47 62.42 0.55
C ARG A 754 -7.35 63.09 1.91
N THR A 755 -6.26 63.82 2.12
CA THR A 755 -6.11 64.73 3.25
C THR A 755 -6.84 66.02 2.91
N TRP A 756 -7.76 66.46 3.76
CA TRP A 756 -8.47 67.73 3.61
C TRP A 756 -7.52 68.87 3.99
N TRP A 757 -6.71 69.32 3.05
CA TRP A 757 -5.95 70.58 3.15
C TRP A 757 -5.92 71.25 1.79
#